data_AF-A0A8J5YUN8-F1
#
_entry.id   AF-A0A8J5YUN8-F1
#
_cell.length_a   1.000
_cell.length_b   1.000
_cell.length_c   1.000
_cell.angle_alpha   90.00
_cell.angle_beta   90.00
_cell.angle_gamma   90.00
#
_symmetry.space_group_name_H-M   'P 1'
#
loop_
_entity.id
_entity.type
_entity.pdbx_description
1 polymer ?
#
loop_
_entity_poly.entity_id
_entity_poly.type
_entity_poly.pdbx_seq_one_letter_code
_entity_poly.pdbx_strand_id
1 'polypeptide(L)'
;MCKELRVLSLANNSLEGSLPLEDAAKFINGLKRCAVLPDFADVYSFIYCFLLLLQPLFAGESGVDQVALYRAARYNGSSLGVTMPHFKNYKMDRSWMKLSRVSNAYQNGVQTFLNFAFQNASQENMILCPCKKCGNIYWHFREVVYEHLIVDGFIRGYKKWIFHEECTSSGTSSTINPTYPDTDYHQHVRQDDMEDMLRDAFNMRSHGEQSFLPDFIISEDCNIGENVFCETGTSAPNEEPNEEAAKFYNLLNEMNEELYKGSKYSKLSFCIRLFHLKCLGGWTGNSFTMLLEFLREMFPFAKIPQSCQDMKRLIKDLGLGYDKIHSCPNDCMLYWGDQKNQQSCHVCGKSRWMNSNTEDVNTDEGGAQLRKKPVKVLRYFPLIPRLQRLFMSSKTAESMRWHNDQRTDDGLLRHPADSLAWKSFDSKFPSFASDPRNVRLGLAADGFNPFKIMSTSYSTWPVVLVPYNLPPWICMKQSSFILSMIIPGEKGPENDIDIYLQPLIEELKQLWSGVETYDVLRKENFNLRAALLWTINDFPAYANLSGWSTKGRYACPCCAAQTCSKWLYNGKKFSYMGHRRWLDENHKFRFQRTLFDGTEEYRGAPEQTVGSEILFMLKDINFSYGKMNQPPITQTRRRSRDEFDDESDEEDDPNEAELWKKRSIFFELPYWEHNILRHNLDVMHIEKNVCENIIGTILNVDGKSKDNLKSRLDLVDMRIRRDLHPQVLPNGKYRLPPSIFSMSKKEKEVFCMVLKDIKVPDAYASNIS
;
A
#
# COMPACT_ATOMS: atom_id res chain seq x y z
N MET A 1 15.21 -25.61 -6.33
CA MET A 1 16.68 -25.51 -6.16
C MET A 1 17.05 -25.71 -4.69
N CYS A 2 16.71 -26.88 -4.13
CA CYS A 2 17.01 -27.30 -2.76
C CYS A 2 17.52 -28.73 -2.82
N LYS A 3 18.84 -28.89 -3.00
CA LYS A 3 19.59 -30.13 -2.78
C LYS A 3 21.08 -29.81 -2.94
N GLU A 4 21.65 -28.98 -2.05
CA GLU A 4 23.12 -28.90 -1.88
C GLU A 4 23.62 -28.10 -0.65
N LEU A 5 22.93 -28.13 0.49
CA LEU A 5 23.50 -27.67 1.77
C LEU A 5 23.20 -28.64 2.91
N ARG A 6 23.60 -29.91 2.72
CA ARG A 6 23.60 -30.94 3.77
C ARG A 6 25.01 -31.50 4.07
N VAL A 7 26.04 -30.71 3.79
CA VAL A 7 27.41 -31.00 4.20
C VAL A 7 27.98 -29.72 4.79
N LEU A 8 27.76 -29.49 6.09
CA LEU A 8 28.58 -28.66 7.00
C LEU A 8 28.00 -28.79 8.43
N SER A 9 27.71 -30.01 8.88
CA SER A 9 27.37 -30.31 10.29
C SER A 9 28.43 -31.15 11.01
N LEU A 10 29.64 -31.24 10.47
CA LEU A 10 30.77 -31.94 11.08
C LEU A 10 32.07 -31.18 10.84
N ALA A 11 32.20 -30.02 11.49
CA ALA A 11 33.48 -29.37 11.75
C ALA A 11 33.31 -28.33 12.88
N ASN A 12 32.86 -28.78 14.05
CA ASN A 12 33.09 -28.03 15.28
C ASN A 12 34.35 -28.59 15.91
N ASN A 13 35.48 -27.94 15.64
CA ASN A 13 36.58 -27.71 16.57
C ASN A 13 37.69 -26.94 15.85
N SER A 14 38.18 -25.89 16.52
CA SER A 14 39.35 -25.06 16.18
C SER A 14 39.28 -24.20 14.91
N LEU A 15 38.87 -22.93 15.06
CA LEU A 15 39.72 -21.74 14.79
C LEU A 15 38.90 -20.45 14.95
N GLU A 16 39.50 -19.51 15.68
CA GLU A 16 39.00 -18.18 16.00
C GLU A 16 38.78 -17.30 14.74
N GLY A 17 37.74 -16.48 14.79
CA GLY A 17 37.69 -15.19 14.08
C GLY A 17 37.05 -15.16 12.70
N SER A 18 35.73 -14.95 12.62
CA SER A 18 35.02 -14.20 11.56
C SER A 18 33.49 -14.47 11.61
N LEU A 19 32.79 -13.83 12.54
CA LEU A 19 31.32 -13.98 12.68
C LEU A 19 30.48 -12.70 12.44
N PRO A 20 30.95 -11.44 12.53
CA PRO A 20 30.05 -10.28 12.42
C PRO A 20 29.55 -9.92 11.00
N LEU A 21 30.28 -10.30 9.94
CA LEU A 21 29.96 -9.88 8.57
C LEU A 21 28.89 -10.77 7.88
N GLU A 22 28.81 -12.05 8.23
CA GLU A 22 27.81 -12.97 7.68
C GLU A 22 26.40 -12.66 8.19
N ASP A 23 26.27 -12.27 9.45
CA ASP A 23 24.98 -11.92 10.04
C ASP A 23 24.47 -10.55 9.56
N ALA A 24 25.38 -9.59 9.28
CA ALA A 24 25.04 -8.36 8.55
C ALA A 24 24.64 -8.64 7.09
N ALA A 25 25.26 -9.62 6.44
CA ALA A 25 24.88 -10.05 5.09
C ALA A 25 23.52 -10.75 5.08
N LYS A 26 23.17 -11.53 6.12
CA LYS A 26 21.85 -12.13 6.34
C LYS A 26 20.79 -11.07 6.65
N PHE A 27 21.08 -10.08 7.50
CA PHE A 27 20.21 -8.93 7.77
C PHE A 27 19.86 -8.16 6.49
N ILE A 28 20.86 -7.84 5.66
CA ILE A 28 20.60 -7.14 4.38
C ILE A 28 19.92 -8.07 3.35
N ASN A 29 20.08 -9.40 3.43
CA ASN A 29 19.33 -10.33 2.59
C ASN A 29 17.90 -10.56 3.09
N GLY A 30 17.62 -10.35 4.39
CA GLY A 30 16.29 -10.40 5.01
C GLY A 30 15.37 -9.32 4.47
N LEU A 31 15.87 -8.09 4.30
CA LEU A 31 15.16 -6.94 3.72
C LEU A 31 14.58 -7.19 2.30
N LYS A 32 14.98 -8.26 1.60
CA LYS A 32 14.50 -8.62 0.25
C LYS A 32 13.07 -9.19 0.18
N ARG A 33 12.33 -9.37 1.28
CA ARG A 33 10.98 -9.96 1.27
C ARG A 33 9.91 -9.00 1.84
N CYS A 34 9.02 -8.54 0.94
CA CYS A 34 7.69 -7.88 1.06
C CYS A 34 7.46 -6.87 2.22
N ALA A 35 7.14 -5.60 1.98
CA ALA A 35 5.88 -5.03 1.43
C ALA A 35 4.66 -5.34 2.30
N VAL A 36 4.25 -4.40 3.16
CA VAL A 36 2.91 -3.77 3.33
C VAL A 36 3.06 -2.71 4.45
N LEU A 37 2.49 -1.51 4.23
CA LEU A 37 1.96 -0.50 5.18
C LEU A 37 2.55 0.92 5.00
N PRO A 38 1.70 1.92 4.70
CA PRO A 38 2.04 3.33 4.84
C PRO A 38 1.20 3.99 5.96
N ASP A 39 1.86 4.64 6.92
CA ASP A 39 1.31 5.81 7.59
C ASP A 39 2.26 6.99 7.32
N PHE A 40 1.72 8.08 6.74
CA PHE A 40 2.50 9.23 6.26
C PHE A 40 3.23 10.00 7.38
N ALA A 41 2.91 9.77 8.66
CA ALA A 41 3.58 10.37 9.81
C ALA A 41 4.84 9.62 10.27
N ASP A 42 5.00 8.35 9.86
CA ASP A 42 6.09 7.49 10.34
C ASP A 42 7.38 7.61 9.51
N VAL A 43 7.31 8.23 8.33
CA VAL A 43 8.44 8.43 7.40
C VAL A 43 9.49 9.39 7.95
N TYR A 44 9.04 10.58 8.35
CA TYR A 44 9.93 11.55 9.01
C TYR A 44 10.32 11.04 10.38
N SER A 45 9.41 10.38 11.11
CA SER A 45 9.72 9.86 12.44
C SER A 45 10.74 8.73 12.41
N PHE A 46 10.76 7.83 11.42
CA PHE A 46 11.78 6.77 11.35
C PHE A 46 13.13 7.29 10.88
N ILE A 47 13.19 8.14 9.85
CA ILE A 47 14.46 8.76 9.43
C ILE A 47 14.97 9.71 10.52
N TYR A 48 14.10 10.47 11.17
CA TYR A 48 14.44 11.37 12.28
C TYR A 48 14.81 10.58 13.54
N CYS A 49 14.11 9.50 13.91
CA CYS A 49 14.50 8.60 15.00
C CYS A 49 15.79 7.83 14.68
N PHE A 50 16.02 7.42 13.43
CA PHE A 50 17.27 6.79 13.00
C PHE A 50 18.44 7.79 13.01
N LEU A 51 18.21 9.04 12.58
CA LEU A 51 19.18 10.13 12.69
C LEU A 51 19.40 10.59 14.14
N LEU A 52 18.36 10.54 15.00
CA LEU A 52 18.44 10.78 16.45
C LEU A 52 19.15 9.64 17.17
N LEU A 53 19.00 8.39 16.72
CA LEU A 53 19.77 7.23 17.21
C LEU A 53 21.25 7.32 16.78
N LEU A 54 21.53 8.02 15.67
CA LEU A 54 22.89 8.34 15.22
C LEU A 54 23.48 9.61 15.87
N GLN A 55 22.66 10.52 16.41
CA GLN A 55 23.16 11.75 17.06
C GLN A 55 24.13 11.49 18.24
N PRO A 56 23.89 10.53 19.15
CA PRO A 56 24.81 10.20 20.24
C PRO A 56 26.16 9.64 19.76
N LEU A 57 26.23 9.09 18.54
CA LEU A 57 27.46 8.53 17.97
C LEU A 57 28.36 9.61 17.33
N PHE A 58 27.82 10.80 17.05
CA PHE A 58 28.55 11.87 16.33
C PHE A 58 28.72 13.18 17.14
N ALA A 59 28.07 13.31 18.29
CA ALA A 59 28.29 14.42 19.21
C ALA A 59 29.51 14.15 20.10
N GLY A 60 30.71 14.45 19.58
CA GLY A 60 31.91 14.53 20.38
C GLY A 60 31.91 15.78 21.24
N GLU A 61 31.29 15.76 22.42
CA GLU A 61 31.62 16.68 23.52
C GLU A 61 31.09 16.19 24.89
N SER A 62 32.04 16.01 25.82
CA SER A 62 31.95 15.92 27.29
C SER A 62 30.91 14.96 27.94
N GLY A 63 31.42 13.78 28.33
CA GLY A 63 31.40 13.34 29.73
C GLY A 63 30.06 13.22 30.45
N VAL A 64 29.20 12.29 30.00
CA VAL A 64 28.21 11.67 30.90
C VAL A 64 28.24 10.16 30.66
N ASP A 65 28.49 9.40 31.71
CA ASP A 65 28.57 7.93 31.69
C ASP A 65 27.19 7.33 31.35
N GLN A 66 26.99 6.99 30.08
CA GLN A 66 25.73 6.46 29.54
C GLN A 66 25.36 5.07 30.09
N VAL A 67 26.21 4.43 30.90
CA VAL A 67 25.90 3.15 31.57
C VAL A 67 25.09 3.36 32.87
N ALA A 68 25.11 4.56 33.46
CA ALA A 68 24.39 4.85 34.71
C ALA A 68 22.87 4.99 34.50
N LEU A 69 22.42 5.52 33.37
CA LEU A 69 21.00 5.68 33.04
C LEU A 69 20.28 4.34 32.78
N TYR A 70 21.02 3.30 32.38
CA TYR A 70 20.44 1.97 32.09
C TYR A 70 20.49 0.99 33.27
N ARG A 71 21.22 1.29 34.36
CA ARG A 71 21.32 0.40 35.53
C ARG A 71 20.28 0.64 36.62
N ALA A 72 19.54 1.74 36.58
CA ALA A 72 18.54 2.07 37.60
C ALA A 72 17.20 1.30 37.46
N ALA A 73 16.99 0.53 36.38
CA ALA A 73 15.70 -0.10 36.05
C ALA A 73 15.64 -1.63 36.27
N ARG A 74 16.61 -2.23 36.98
CA ARG A 74 16.63 -3.68 37.23
C ARG A 74 16.96 -3.98 38.69
N TYR A 75 15.95 -4.08 39.56
CA TYR A 75 15.96 -4.95 40.75
C TYR A 75 14.58 -4.97 41.44
N ASN A 76 13.83 -6.06 41.25
CA ASN A 76 13.38 -6.97 42.31
C ASN A 76 12.26 -7.88 41.78
N GLY A 77 12.57 -9.17 41.67
CA GLY A 77 11.60 -10.21 41.39
C GLY A 77 10.97 -10.77 42.65
N SER A 78 9.86 -11.50 42.49
CA SER A 78 9.59 -12.77 43.18
C SER A 78 8.30 -13.40 42.67
N SER A 79 8.37 -14.71 42.47
CA SER A 79 7.30 -15.62 42.07
C SER A 79 6.34 -15.93 43.22
N LEU A 80 5.04 -16.09 42.94
CA LEU A 80 4.13 -16.95 43.71
C LEU A 80 2.92 -17.33 42.83
N GLY A 81 2.69 -18.63 42.68
CA GLY A 81 1.57 -19.18 41.91
C GLY A 81 0.27 -19.18 42.72
N VAL A 82 -0.86 -18.94 42.04
CA VAL A 82 -2.22 -19.22 42.54
C VAL A 82 -3.10 -19.65 41.36
N THR A 83 -3.92 -20.66 41.62
CA THR A 83 -4.91 -21.31 40.75
C THR A 83 -6.08 -20.40 40.34
N MET A 84 -6.57 -20.60 39.11
CA MET A 84 -7.75 -19.96 38.51
C MET A 84 -9.08 -20.35 39.18
N PRO A 85 -9.99 -19.39 39.40
CA PRO A 85 -11.43 -19.66 39.37
C PRO A 85 -12.14 -18.85 38.28
N HIS A 86 -13.03 -19.54 37.57
CA HIS A 86 -14.03 -19.03 36.63
C HIS A 86 -14.73 -17.73 37.09
N PHE A 87 -14.90 -16.75 36.18
CA PHE A 87 -15.79 -15.61 36.41
C PHE A 87 -16.91 -15.47 35.38
N LYS A 88 -18.11 -15.24 35.94
CA LYS A 88 -19.39 -14.92 35.30
C LYS A 88 -19.40 -13.45 34.84
N ASN A 89 -20.05 -13.18 33.71
CA ASN A 89 -20.31 -11.84 33.17
C ASN A 89 -21.18 -11.00 34.12
N TYR A 90 -20.66 -9.86 34.61
CA TYR A 90 -21.43 -8.79 35.26
C TYR A 90 -21.43 -7.54 34.37
N LYS A 91 -22.62 -6.98 34.11
CA LYS A 91 -22.80 -5.69 33.41
C LYS A 91 -22.49 -4.57 34.42
N MET A 92 -21.37 -3.85 34.25
CA MET A 92 -20.91 -2.80 35.17
C MET A 92 -21.67 -1.47 34.96
N ASP A 93 -22.10 -0.83 36.05
CA ASP A 93 -22.68 0.54 36.05
C ASP A 93 -21.56 1.60 35.91
N ARG A 94 -21.75 2.54 34.99
CA ARG A 94 -20.80 3.61 34.64
C ARG A 94 -21.41 5.02 34.77
N SER A 95 -22.60 5.13 35.34
CA SER A 95 -23.29 6.40 35.60
C SER A 95 -22.45 7.35 36.48
N TRP A 96 -21.62 6.78 37.37
CA TRP A 96 -20.74 7.49 38.30
C TRP A 96 -19.64 8.33 37.63
N MET A 97 -19.25 8.02 36.39
CA MET A 97 -18.17 8.75 35.68
C MET A 97 -18.53 10.22 35.38
N LYS A 98 -19.81 10.60 35.51
CA LYS A 98 -20.31 11.97 35.34
C LYS A 98 -20.47 12.72 36.67
N LEU A 99 -20.26 12.06 37.81
CA LEU A 99 -20.43 12.65 39.14
C LEU A 99 -19.21 13.49 39.53
N SER A 100 -19.40 14.36 40.54
CA SER A 100 -18.31 15.18 41.08
C SER A 100 -17.16 14.31 41.58
N ARG A 101 -15.91 14.69 41.27
CA ARG A 101 -14.70 13.95 41.63
C ARG A 101 -14.44 13.88 43.14
N VAL A 102 -15.06 14.77 43.91
CA VAL A 102 -15.00 14.81 45.38
C VAL A 102 -16.05 13.88 46.01
N SER A 103 -16.98 13.34 45.22
CA SER A 103 -18.00 12.42 45.73
C SER A 103 -17.44 11.02 45.97
N ASN A 104 -17.87 10.39 47.07
CA ASN A 104 -17.53 9.00 47.36
C ASN A 104 -17.96 8.04 46.23
N ALA A 105 -19.05 8.36 45.51
CA ALA A 105 -19.53 7.57 44.39
C ALA A 105 -18.55 7.57 43.20
N TYR A 106 -17.92 8.72 42.89
CA TYR A 106 -16.89 8.81 41.86
C TYR A 106 -15.62 8.08 42.29
N GLN A 107 -15.16 8.27 43.52
CA GLN A 107 -13.93 7.62 44.03
C GLN A 107 -14.07 6.10 44.07
N ASN A 108 -15.22 5.60 44.53
CA ASN A 108 -15.53 4.16 44.52
C ASN A 108 -15.58 3.62 43.10
N GLY A 109 -16.18 4.36 42.16
CA GLY A 109 -16.19 4.01 40.75
C GLY A 109 -14.78 3.95 40.13
N VAL A 110 -13.91 4.91 40.45
CA VAL A 110 -12.50 4.90 40.03
C VAL A 110 -11.79 3.64 40.57
N GLN A 111 -12.03 3.25 41.82
CA GLN A 111 -11.49 2.01 42.36
C GLN A 111 -12.02 0.77 41.64
N THR A 112 -13.31 0.72 41.30
CA THR A 112 -13.89 -0.35 40.48
C THR A 112 -13.24 -0.42 39.10
N PHE A 113 -13.03 0.74 38.46
CA PHE A 113 -12.30 0.83 37.19
C PHE A 113 -10.87 0.32 37.32
N LEU A 114 -10.11 0.75 38.33
CA LEU A 114 -8.74 0.31 38.53
C LEU A 114 -8.67 -1.19 38.82
N ASN A 115 -9.61 -1.74 39.60
CA ASN A 115 -9.69 -3.18 39.82
C ASN A 115 -9.87 -3.93 38.50
N PHE A 116 -10.81 -3.50 37.67
CA PHE A 116 -11.05 -4.10 36.36
C PHE A 116 -9.84 -3.96 35.43
N ALA A 117 -9.30 -2.76 35.29
CA ALA A 117 -8.22 -2.44 34.37
C ALA A 117 -6.92 -3.17 34.72
N PHE A 118 -6.56 -3.23 36.00
CA PHE A 118 -5.37 -3.97 36.42
C PHE A 118 -5.55 -5.48 36.36
N GLN A 119 -6.77 -5.98 36.51
CA GLN A 119 -7.04 -7.40 36.40
C GLN A 119 -7.01 -7.90 34.94
N ASN A 120 -7.42 -7.06 33.99
CA ASN A 120 -7.59 -7.48 32.60
C ASN A 120 -6.46 -6.99 31.68
N ALA A 121 -5.92 -5.79 31.88
CA ALA A 121 -5.02 -5.15 30.92
C ALA A 121 -3.69 -4.69 31.53
N SER A 122 -3.32 -5.17 32.73
CA SER A 122 -2.03 -4.79 33.32
C SER A 122 -0.86 -5.49 32.63
N GLN A 123 0.18 -4.71 32.34
CA GLN A 123 1.48 -5.21 31.93
C GLN A 123 2.51 -4.71 32.94
N GLU A 124 3.28 -5.62 33.54
CA GLU A 124 4.28 -5.30 34.57
C GLU A 124 3.72 -4.44 35.73
N ASN A 125 2.49 -4.69 36.17
CA ASN A 125 1.75 -3.91 37.18
C ASN A 125 1.52 -2.43 36.80
N MET A 126 1.41 -2.12 35.51
CA MET A 126 1.03 -0.81 34.99
C MET A 126 -0.15 -0.92 34.01
N ILE A 127 -0.90 0.17 33.85
CA ILE A 127 -1.95 0.31 32.81
C ILE A 127 -1.80 1.65 32.08
N LEU A 128 -2.37 1.74 30.87
CA LEU A 128 -2.49 2.99 30.12
C LEU A 128 -3.40 3.98 30.85
N CYS A 129 -2.88 5.12 31.29
CA CYS A 129 -3.67 6.05 32.10
C CYS A 129 -4.73 6.80 31.25
N PRO A 130 -6.04 6.66 31.55
CA PRO A 130 -7.10 7.29 30.77
C PRO A 130 -7.40 8.73 31.20
N CYS A 131 -6.53 9.36 32.00
CA CYS A 131 -6.75 10.74 32.43
C CYS A 131 -6.60 11.73 31.26
N LYS A 132 -7.14 12.94 31.41
CA LYS A 132 -7.08 13.97 30.36
C LYS A 132 -5.66 14.31 29.88
N LYS A 133 -4.67 14.22 30.77
CA LYS A 133 -3.27 14.53 30.43
C LYS A 133 -2.57 13.37 29.72
N CYS A 134 -2.82 12.14 30.17
CA CYS A 134 -2.13 10.96 29.66
C CYS A 134 -2.81 10.33 28.43
N GLY A 135 -4.13 10.51 28.26
CA GLY A 135 -4.85 10.17 27.03
C GLY A 135 -4.82 8.70 26.59
N ASN A 136 -4.59 7.75 27.49
CA ASN A 136 -4.30 6.33 27.19
C ASN A 136 -2.99 6.11 26.40
N ILE A 137 -2.00 7.00 26.55
CA ILE A 137 -0.70 6.90 25.85
C ILE A 137 0.40 6.40 26.81
N TYR A 138 0.35 6.83 28.07
CA TYR A 138 1.41 6.56 29.05
C TYR A 138 1.01 5.46 30.05
N TRP A 139 1.93 4.52 30.27
CA TRP A 139 1.79 3.45 31.25
C TRP A 139 2.17 3.94 32.65
N HIS A 140 1.29 3.70 33.62
CA HIS A 140 1.51 4.12 35.01
C HIS A 140 1.05 3.05 36.00
N PHE A 141 1.70 3.03 37.17
CA PHE A 141 1.30 2.22 38.31
C PHE A 141 -0.05 2.66 38.87
N ARG A 142 -0.71 1.75 39.59
CA ARG A 142 -2.08 1.89 40.05
C ARG A 142 -2.33 3.17 40.86
N GLU A 143 -1.40 3.51 41.72
CA GLU A 143 -1.46 4.65 42.63
C GLU A 143 -1.41 5.96 41.84
N VAL A 144 -0.54 6.01 40.82
CA VAL A 144 -0.39 7.16 39.93
C VAL A 144 -1.62 7.34 39.05
N VAL A 145 -2.17 6.25 38.51
CA VAL A 145 -3.42 6.32 37.72
C VAL A 145 -4.60 6.74 38.59
N TYR A 146 -4.69 6.26 39.83
CA TYR A 146 -5.71 6.72 40.79
C TYR A 146 -5.62 8.22 41.00
N GLU A 147 -4.44 8.74 41.35
CA GLU A 147 -4.23 10.17 41.57
C GLU A 147 -4.61 11.00 40.34
N HIS A 148 -4.15 10.60 39.16
CA HIS A 148 -4.49 11.26 37.91
C HIS A 148 -6.00 11.27 37.63
N LEU A 149 -6.74 10.21 37.98
CA LEU A 149 -8.18 10.15 37.77
C LEU A 149 -8.99 10.93 38.82
N ILE A 150 -8.42 11.16 40.01
CA ILE A 150 -9.00 12.06 41.02
C ILE A 150 -8.74 13.53 40.65
N VAL A 151 -7.51 13.88 40.25
CA VAL A 151 -7.09 15.27 39.99
C VAL A 151 -7.52 15.75 38.60
N ASP A 152 -7.21 14.98 37.55
CA ASP A 152 -7.41 15.39 36.15
C ASP A 152 -8.70 14.79 35.55
N GLY A 153 -9.15 13.65 36.08
CA GLY A 153 -10.35 12.95 35.61
C GLY A 153 -10.16 12.27 34.26
N PHE A 154 -11.15 11.48 33.85
CA PHE A 154 -11.12 10.76 32.57
C PHE A 154 -11.12 11.70 31.35
N ILE A 155 -10.49 11.26 30.26
CA ILE A 155 -10.60 11.90 28.96
C ILE A 155 -12.06 11.90 28.47
N ARG A 156 -12.48 13.02 27.89
CA ARG A 156 -13.88 13.26 27.53
C ARG A 156 -14.32 12.25 26.45
N GLY A 157 -15.44 11.56 26.69
CA GLY A 157 -15.99 10.57 25.76
C GLY A 157 -15.53 9.12 26.02
N TYR A 158 -14.58 8.91 26.93
CA TYR A 158 -14.10 7.57 27.29
C TYR A 158 -15.08 6.82 28.19
N LYS A 159 -16.13 6.27 27.57
CA LYS A 159 -17.23 5.54 28.24
C LYS A 159 -17.11 4.02 28.13
N LYS A 160 -16.27 3.53 27.22
CA LYS A 160 -15.92 2.12 27.02
C LYS A 160 -14.44 1.98 27.30
N TRP A 161 -14.04 1.07 28.19
CA TRP A 161 -12.66 0.87 28.59
C TRP A 161 -11.90 -0.03 27.59
N ILE A 162 -11.94 0.36 26.31
CA ILE A 162 -11.39 -0.42 25.19
C ILE A 162 -9.88 -0.66 25.31
N PHE A 163 -9.13 0.28 25.89
CA PHE A 163 -7.69 0.11 26.17
C PHE A 163 -7.42 -0.72 27.42
N HIS A 164 -8.47 -1.12 28.14
CA HIS A 164 -8.39 -1.95 29.34
C HIS A 164 -9.18 -3.25 29.17
N GLU A 165 -9.29 -3.71 27.91
CA GLU A 165 -9.89 -4.98 27.52
C GLU A 165 -11.37 -5.16 27.88
N GLU A 166 -12.11 -4.05 27.98
CA GLU A 166 -13.57 -4.11 28.06
C GLU A 166 -14.17 -4.50 26.71
N CYS A 167 -14.32 -5.81 26.51
CA CYS A 167 -14.97 -6.43 25.36
C CYS A 167 -16.44 -5.99 25.27
N THR A 168 -16.82 -5.29 24.18
CA THR A 168 -18.23 -5.24 23.77
C THR A 168 -18.61 -6.59 23.22
N SER A 169 -19.76 -7.13 23.64
CA SER A 169 -20.29 -8.44 23.26
C SER A 169 -20.24 -8.71 21.75
N SER A 170 -19.14 -9.31 21.31
CA SER A 170 -18.92 -10.03 20.05
C SER A 170 -17.63 -10.85 20.24
N GLY A 171 -17.69 -11.96 20.99
CA GLY A 171 -16.55 -12.86 21.19
C GLY A 171 -16.24 -13.65 19.91
N THR A 172 -14.96 -13.89 19.59
CA THR A 172 -14.31 -15.14 20.03
C THR A 172 -12.93 -14.89 20.65
N SER A 173 -12.74 -15.34 21.90
CA SER A 173 -11.43 -15.51 22.52
C SER A 173 -10.64 -16.61 21.80
N SER A 174 -9.39 -16.34 21.44
CA SER A 174 -8.37 -17.36 21.17
C SER A 174 -7.25 -17.23 22.19
N THR A 175 -7.30 -18.10 23.20
CA THR A 175 -6.18 -18.34 24.11
C THR A 175 -5.08 -19.06 23.32
N ILE A 176 -3.97 -18.40 23.02
CA ILE A 176 -2.78 -19.05 22.46
C ILE A 176 -1.75 -19.15 23.59
N ASN A 177 -1.63 -20.34 24.17
CA ASN A 177 -0.43 -20.72 24.91
C ASN A 177 0.70 -20.98 23.91
N PRO A 178 1.96 -20.61 24.24
CA PRO A 178 3.09 -20.74 23.34
C PRO A 178 3.65 -22.16 23.41
N THR A 179 3.56 -22.90 22.30
CA THR A 179 4.37 -24.11 22.13
C THR A 179 5.24 -23.93 20.89
N TYR A 180 6.54 -24.17 21.09
CA TYR A 180 7.64 -24.08 20.14
C TYR A 180 7.39 -24.83 18.81
N PRO A 181 8.09 -24.45 17.73
CA PRO A 181 7.78 -24.91 16.39
C PRO A 181 8.29 -26.33 16.20
N ASP A 182 7.37 -27.27 15.97
CA ASP A 182 7.72 -28.56 15.41
C ASP A 182 7.40 -28.58 13.91
N THR A 183 8.41 -29.01 13.17
CA THR A 183 8.44 -29.13 11.72
C THR A 183 7.47 -30.19 11.23
N ASP A 184 6.39 -29.81 10.55
CA ASP A 184 5.88 -30.62 9.45
C ASP A 184 5.04 -29.82 8.44
N TYR A 185 5.24 -30.12 7.17
CA TYR A 185 4.56 -29.52 6.03
C TYR A 185 3.17 -30.15 5.88
N HIS A 186 2.12 -29.53 6.42
CA HIS A 186 0.75 -29.74 5.96
C HIS A 186 -0.01 -28.43 5.78
N GLN A 187 -0.45 -28.23 4.54
CA GLN A 187 -1.15 -27.08 4.01
C GLN A 187 -2.60 -27.05 4.56
N HIS A 188 -2.78 -26.56 5.79
CA HIS A 188 -4.12 -26.22 6.28
C HIS A 188 -4.59 -24.91 5.65
N VAL A 189 -5.69 -24.99 4.90
CA VAL A 189 -6.45 -23.84 4.39
C VAL A 189 -6.85 -22.97 5.58
N ARG A 190 -6.31 -21.74 5.68
CA ARG A 190 -6.81 -20.77 6.67
C ARG A 190 -8.30 -20.53 6.41
N GLN A 191 -9.12 -20.92 7.38
CA GLN A 191 -10.58 -20.95 7.25
C GLN A 191 -11.22 -19.56 7.46
N ASP A 192 -10.46 -18.58 7.98
CA ASP A 192 -10.92 -17.25 8.41
C ASP A 192 -10.80 -16.15 7.34
N ASP A 193 -9.66 -16.00 6.65
CA ASP A 193 -9.39 -14.81 5.81
C ASP A 193 -10.41 -14.57 4.67
N MET A 194 -10.95 -15.65 4.08
CA MET A 194 -11.97 -15.52 3.02
C MET A 194 -13.35 -15.13 3.56
N GLU A 195 -13.71 -15.59 4.75
CA GLU A 195 -15.03 -15.28 5.32
C GLU A 195 -15.08 -13.80 5.72
N ASP A 196 -14.00 -13.28 6.29
CA ASP A 196 -13.84 -11.85 6.59
C ASP A 196 -13.90 -10.99 5.33
N MET A 197 -13.22 -11.41 4.24
CA MET A 197 -13.26 -10.69 2.96
C MET A 197 -14.67 -10.69 2.35
N LEU A 198 -15.40 -11.82 2.43
CA LEU A 198 -16.77 -11.91 1.95
C LEU A 198 -17.74 -11.11 2.82
N ARG A 199 -17.52 -11.07 4.13
CA ARG A 199 -18.28 -10.22 5.04
C ARG A 199 -18.06 -8.74 4.73
N ASP A 200 -16.81 -8.33 4.53
CA ASP A 200 -16.48 -6.93 4.22
C ASP A 200 -17.00 -6.52 2.84
N ALA A 201 -16.97 -7.42 1.85
CA ALA A 201 -17.42 -7.15 0.48
C ALA A 201 -18.94 -7.27 0.26
N PHE A 202 -19.62 -8.18 0.95
CA PHE A 202 -21.04 -8.53 0.71
C PHE A 202 -21.94 -8.47 1.96
N ASN A 203 -21.40 -8.08 3.12
CA ASN A 203 -22.14 -7.93 4.38
C ASN A 203 -22.92 -9.22 4.78
N MET A 204 -22.28 -10.39 4.64
CA MET A 204 -22.89 -11.69 4.98
C MET A 204 -23.29 -11.76 6.46
N ARG A 205 -24.49 -12.30 6.75
CA ARG A 205 -25.04 -12.43 8.12
C ARG A 205 -24.34 -13.53 8.90
N SER A 206 -23.99 -13.27 10.16
CA SER A 206 -23.69 -14.32 11.14
C SER A 206 -24.99 -14.91 11.67
N HIS A 207 -25.11 -16.24 11.71
CA HIS A 207 -26.18 -16.90 12.45
C HIS A 207 -26.01 -16.57 13.95
N GLY A 208 -26.77 -15.58 14.42
CA GLY A 208 -26.75 -15.13 15.82
C GLY A 208 -27.37 -13.75 16.08
N GLU A 209 -27.45 -12.87 15.08
CA GLU A 209 -28.07 -11.54 15.25
C GLU A 209 -29.32 -11.39 14.38
N GLN A 210 -30.49 -11.50 15.00
CA GLN A 210 -31.73 -10.94 14.44
C GLN A 210 -31.62 -9.42 14.53
N SER A 211 -31.25 -8.77 13.43
CA SER A 211 -31.61 -7.37 13.20
C SER A 211 -32.50 -7.30 11.96
N PHE A 212 -33.64 -6.65 12.17
CA PHE A 212 -34.77 -6.54 11.26
C PHE A 212 -34.36 -5.94 9.91
N LEU A 213 -34.70 -6.63 8.82
CA LEU A 213 -34.94 -5.94 7.55
C LEU A 213 -36.27 -5.18 7.68
N PRO A 214 -36.46 -4.02 7.03
CA PRO A 214 -37.75 -3.35 7.02
C PRO A 214 -38.70 -4.09 6.08
N ASP A 215 -39.39 -5.11 6.62
CA ASP A 215 -40.53 -5.72 5.95
C ASP A 215 -41.78 -4.85 6.15
N PHE A 216 -42.43 -4.61 5.03
CA PHE A 216 -43.70 -3.91 4.85
C PHE A 216 -44.83 -4.66 5.59
N ILE A 217 -45.29 -4.17 6.75
CA ILE A 217 -46.59 -4.57 7.35
C ILE A 217 -47.35 -3.32 7.83
N ILE A 218 -48.59 -3.22 7.36
CA ILE A 218 -49.61 -2.22 7.69
C ILE A 218 -50.29 -2.56 9.04
N SER A 219 -50.67 -1.51 9.79
CA SER A 219 -51.57 -1.47 10.98
C SER A 219 -51.01 -2.04 12.30
N GLU A 220 -51.35 -1.57 13.49
CA GLU A 220 -52.06 -0.40 14.07
C GLU A 220 -51.65 -0.40 15.56
N ASP A 221 -51.57 0.79 16.17
CA ASP A 221 -51.50 1.05 17.62
C ASP A 221 -50.36 0.46 18.48
N CYS A 222 -49.39 1.31 18.85
CA CYS A 222 -49.22 1.74 20.25
C CYS A 222 -48.22 2.91 20.40
N ASN A 223 -48.73 4.00 20.99
CA ASN A 223 -47.98 5.17 21.46
C ASN A 223 -47.18 4.85 22.74
N ILE A 224 -46.01 5.49 22.91
CA ILE A 224 -45.57 6.31 24.07
C ILE A 224 -44.04 6.53 24.02
N GLY A 225 -43.61 7.80 24.03
CA GLY A 225 -42.37 8.25 24.70
C GLY A 225 -41.33 8.98 23.83
N GLU A 226 -41.59 10.26 23.54
CA GLU A 226 -40.66 11.21 22.92
C GLU A 226 -39.31 11.34 23.65
N ASN A 227 -38.22 11.39 22.88
CA ASN A 227 -37.08 12.27 23.15
C ASN A 227 -36.58 12.82 21.81
N VAL A 228 -36.90 14.09 21.59
CA VAL A 228 -36.67 14.89 20.39
C VAL A 228 -35.18 15.18 20.20
N PHE A 229 -34.63 14.81 19.04
CA PHE A 229 -33.50 15.50 18.42
C PHE A 229 -34.05 16.32 17.25
N CYS A 230 -33.76 17.61 17.25
CA CYS A 230 -34.26 18.56 16.26
C CYS A 230 -33.54 18.36 14.93
N GLU A 231 -34.16 17.67 13.99
CA GLU A 231 -33.83 17.77 12.56
C GLU A 231 -34.46 19.04 12.00
N THR A 232 -33.64 19.93 11.45
CA THR A 232 -34.11 20.88 10.45
C THR A 232 -34.61 20.07 9.25
N GLY A 233 -35.93 20.06 9.08
CA GLY A 233 -36.64 19.25 8.12
C GLY A 233 -36.16 19.44 6.69
N THR A 234 -35.77 18.34 6.08
CA THR A 234 -36.11 18.05 4.69
C THR A 234 -36.42 16.57 4.66
N SER A 235 -37.68 16.22 4.38
CA SER A 235 -38.14 14.84 4.21
C SER A 235 -37.23 14.13 3.23
N ALA A 236 -36.37 13.23 3.71
CA ALA A 236 -35.56 12.39 2.84
C ALA A 236 -36.53 11.57 1.97
N PRO A 237 -36.45 11.66 0.64
CA PRO A 237 -37.27 10.83 -0.22
C PRO A 237 -36.84 9.37 0.00
N ASN A 238 -37.79 8.51 0.34
CA ASN A 238 -37.58 7.08 0.48
C ASN A 238 -37.68 6.49 -0.94
N GLU A 239 -36.63 6.69 -1.74
CA GLU A 239 -36.62 6.30 -3.15
C GLU A 239 -36.38 4.80 -3.29
N GLU A 240 -36.98 4.19 -4.32
CA GLU A 240 -36.70 2.80 -4.64
C GLU A 240 -35.29 2.67 -5.25
N PRO A 241 -34.59 1.54 -5.01
CA PRO A 241 -33.32 1.27 -5.67
C PRO A 241 -33.49 1.33 -7.18
N ASN A 242 -32.55 1.97 -7.88
CA ASN A 242 -32.51 1.91 -9.34
C ASN A 242 -32.45 0.47 -9.88
N GLU A 243 -32.76 0.28 -11.16
CA GLU A 243 -32.87 -1.06 -11.75
C GLU A 243 -31.61 -1.92 -11.54
N GLU A 244 -30.41 -1.32 -11.62
CA GLU A 244 -29.15 -2.04 -11.46
C GLU A 244 -28.95 -2.51 -10.02
N ALA A 245 -29.24 -1.63 -9.05
CA ALA A 245 -29.20 -1.96 -7.63
C ALA A 245 -30.25 -3.01 -7.26
N ALA A 246 -31.48 -2.90 -7.78
CA ALA A 246 -32.54 -3.88 -7.56
C ALA A 246 -32.17 -5.26 -8.10
N LYS A 247 -31.62 -5.33 -9.33
CA LYS A 247 -31.12 -6.58 -9.93
C LYS A 247 -30.03 -7.21 -9.07
N PHE A 248 -29.10 -6.40 -8.56
CA PHE A 248 -28.04 -6.88 -7.68
C PHE A 248 -28.55 -7.38 -6.33
N TYR A 249 -29.45 -6.65 -5.66
CA TYR A 249 -30.03 -7.07 -4.38
C TYR A 249 -30.80 -8.38 -4.51
N ASN A 250 -31.56 -8.56 -5.59
CA ASN A 250 -32.26 -9.81 -5.86
C ASN A 250 -31.29 -10.98 -6.02
N LEU A 251 -30.22 -10.80 -6.79
CA LEU A 251 -29.19 -11.82 -6.97
C LEU A 251 -28.46 -12.13 -5.65
N LEU A 252 -28.10 -11.11 -4.88
CA LEU A 252 -27.41 -11.27 -3.61
C LEU A 252 -28.28 -12.00 -2.60
N ASN A 253 -29.57 -11.70 -2.54
CA ASN A 253 -30.54 -12.41 -1.68
C ASN A 253 -30.63 -13.90 -2.04
N GLU A 254 -30.70 -14.23 -3.33
CA GLU A 254 -30.70 -15.63 -3.80
C GLU A 254 -29.39 -16.37 -3.42
N MET A 255 -28.26 -15.67 -3.48
CA MET A 255 -26.95 -16.25 -3.16
C MET A 255 -26.70 -16.35 -1.64
N ASN A 256 -27.40 -15.54 -0.84
CA ASN A 256 -27.34 -15.56 0.61
C ASN A 256 -28.23 -16.65 1.22
N GLU A 257 -29.08 -17.30 0.42
CA GLU A 257 -29.85 -18.46 0.87
C GLU A 257 -28.94 -19.58 1.38
N GLU A 258 -29.40 -20.29 2.41
CA GLU A 258 -28.72 -21.48 2.90
C GLU A 258 -28.55 -22.51 1.77
N LEU A 259 -27.36 -23.13 1.69
CA LEU A 259 -27.08 -24.14 0.68
C LEU A 259 -28.10 -25.30 0.72
N TYR A 260 -28.51 -25.65 1.94
CA TYR A 260 -29.63 -26.53 2.27
C TYR A 260 -30.11 -26.16 3.68
N LYS A 261 -31.32 -26.59 4.06
CA LYS A 261 -31.91 -26.25 5.36
C LYS A 261 -30.99 -26.68 6.52
N GLY A 262 -30.56 -25.72 7.34
CA GLY A 262 -29.65 -25.95 8.48
C GLY A 262 -28.17 -26.01 8.11
N SER A 263 -27.79 -25.61 6.89
CA SER A 263 -26.41 -25.52 6.48
C SER A 263 -25.70 -24.34 7.17
N LYS A 264 -24.42 -24.54 7.53
CA LYS A 264 -23.54 -23.45 7.97
C LYS A 264 -23.15 -22.50 6.82
N TYR A 265 -23.27 -22.96 5.56
CA TYR A 265 -22.83 -22.22 4.38
C TYR A 265 -24.01 -21.72 3.56
N SER A 266 -23.92 -20.45 3.14
CA SER A 266 -24.74 -19.90 2.06
C SER A 266 -24.33 -20.47 0.69
N LYS A 267 -25.22 -20.36 -0.30
CA LYS A 267 -24.89 -20.68 -1.70
C LYS A 267 -23.66 -19.90 -2.17
N LEU A 268 -23.52 -18.63 -1.80
CA LEU A 268 -22.38 -17.77 -2.12
C LEU A 268 -21.07 -18.28 -1.53
N SER A 269 -21.03 -18.44 -0.19
CA SER A 269 -19.81 -18.84 0.53
C SER A 269 -19.33 -20.21 0.05
N PHE A 270 -20.26 -21.14 -0.22
CA PHE A 270 -19.95 -22.43 -0.82
C PHE A 270 -19.32 -22.28 -2.21
N CYS A 271 -19.93 -21.51 -3.10
CA CYS A 271 -19.42 -21.30 -4.46
C CYS A 271 -18.02 -20.69 -4.47
N ILE A 272 -17.79 -19.64 -3.67
CA ILE A 272 -16.50 -18.94 -3.63
C ILE A 272 -15.41 -19.81 -3.02
N ARG A 273 -15.69 -20.50 -1.90
CA ARG A 273 -14.74 -21.41 -1.27
C ARG A 273 -14.35 -22.55 -2.23
N LEU A 274 -15.33 -23.15 -2.90
CA LEU A 274 -15.08 -24.25 -3.83
C LEU A 274 -14.33 -23.77 -5.09
N PHE A 275 -14.66 -22.59 -5.61
CA PHE A 275 -13.92 -21.99 -6.72
C PHE A 275 -12.47 -21.62 -6.33
N HIS A 276 -12.25 -21.15 -5.11
CA HIS A 276 -10.92 -20.88 -4.59
C HIS A 276 -10.09 -22.17 -4.48
N LEU A 277 -10.68 -23.25 -3.94
CA LEU A 277 -10.04 -24.58 -3.92
C LEU A 277 -9.69 -25.07 -5.32
N LYS A 278 -10.61 -24.90 -6.28
CA LYS A 278 -10.35 -25.22 -7.69
C LYS A 278 -9.13 -24.47 -8.22
N CYS A 279 -8.99 -23.19 -7.88
CA CYS A 279 -7.86 -22.36 -8.33
C CYS A 279 -6.55 -22.78 -7.67
N LEU A 280 -6.55 -23.01 -6.35
CA LEU A 280 -5.36 -23.44 -5.59
C LEU A 280 -4.91 -24.85 -5.99
N GLY A 281 -5.85 -25.78 -6.17
CA GLY A 281 -5.59 -27.16 -6.56
C GLY A 281 -5.34 -27.35 -8.05
N GLY A 282 -5.40 -26.29 -8.86
CA GLY A 282 -5.15 -26.37 -10.31
C GLY A 282 -6.14 -27.25 -11.07
N TRP A 283 -7.34 -27.47 -10.54
CA TRP A 283 -8.31 -28.41 -11.12
C TRP A 283 -8.77 -27.92 -12.50
N THR A 284 -8.92 -28.83 -13.47
CA THR A 284 -9.44 -28.48 -14.79
C THR A 284 -10.92 -28.09 -14.72
N GLY A 285 -11.43 -27.39 -15.73
CA GLY A 285 -12.86 -27.05 -15.79
C GLY A 285 -13.74 -28.29 -15.84
N ASN A 286 -13.32 -29.29 -16.63
CA ASN A 286 -14.04 -30.56 -16.78
C ASN A 286 -14.04 -31.37 -15.48
N SER A 287 -12.87 -31.60 -14.87
CA SER A 287 -12.76 -32.31 -13.58
C SER A 287 -13.59 -31.64 -12.48
N PHE A 288 -13.64 -30.31 -12.48
CA PHE A 288 -14.47 -29.58 -11.53
C PHE A 288 -15.98 -29.72 -11.79
N THR A 289 -16.40 -29.75 -13.05
CA THR A 289 -17.80 -30.03 -13.40
C THR A 289 -18.19 -31.44 -12.97
N MET A 290 -17.35 -32.45 -13.23
CA MET A 290 -17.58 -33.83 -12.77
C MET A 290 -17.71 -33.91 -11.25
N LEU A 291 -16.90 -33.14 -10.50
CA LEU A 291 -17.01 -33.04 -9.05
C LEU A 291 -18.36 -32.43 -8.63
N LEU A 292 -18.79 -31.34 -9.29
CA LEU A 292 -20.08 -30.71 -8.99
C LEU A 292 -21.25 -31.64 -9.28
N GLU A 293 -21.21 -32.40 -10.38
CA GLU A 293 -22.20 -33.41 -10.73
C GLU A 293 -22.28 -34.50 -9.66
N PHE A 294 -21.14 -35.06 -9.24
CA PHE A 294 -21.09 -36.05 -8.16
C PHE A 294 -21.62 -35.49 -6.83
N LEU A 295 -21.28 -34.25 -6.47
CA LEU A 295 -21.80 -33.61 -5.26
C LEU A 295 -23.32 -33.41 -5.33
N ARG A 296 -23.88 -33.14 -6.51
CA ARG A 296 -25.34 -33.03 -6.71
C ARG A 296 -26.04 -34.38 -6.59
N GLU A 297 -25.42 -35.45 -7.07
CA GLU A 297 -25.94 -36.81 -6.90
C GLU A 297 -25.97 -37.22 -5.42
N MET A 298 -24.90 -36.91 -4.68
CA MET A 298 -24.80 -37.22 -3.25
C MET A 298 -25.70 -36.34 -2.38
N PHE A 299 -25.90 -35.08 -2.77
CA PHE A 299 -26.67 -34.09 -2.00
C PHE A 299 -27.74 -33.41 -2.87
N PRO A 300 -28.79 -34.14 -3.29
CA PRO A 300 -29.81 -33.63 -4.21
C PRO A 300 -30.67 -32.50 -3.60
N PHE A 301 -30.68 -32.40 -2.27
CA PHE A 301 -31.37 -31.35 -1.52
C PHE A 301 -30.56 -30.04 -1.40
N ALA A 302 -29.29 -30.05 -1.80
CA ALA A 302 -28.41 -28.88 -1.73
C ALA A 302 -28.41 -28.10 -3.05
N LYS A 303 -28.43 -26.76 -2.96
CA LYS A 303 -28.45 -25.81 -4.10
C LYS A 303 -27.07 -25.65 -4.73
N ILE A 304 -26.49 -26.74 -5.21
CA ILE A 304 -25.13 -26.79 -5.80
C ILE A 304 -25.18 -26.38 -7.28
N PRO A 305 -24.23 -25.56 -7.79
CA PRO A 305 -24.16 -25.19 -9.21
C PRO A 305 -24.01 -26.40 -10.14
N GLN A 306 -24.57 -26.30 -11.35
CA GLN A 306 -24.60 -27.42 -12.28
C GLN A 306 -23.24 -27.69 -12.93
N SER A 307 -22.46 -26.65 -13.20
CA SER A 307 -21.17 -26.77 -13.87
C SER A 307 -20.15 -25.72 -13.41
N CYS A 308 -18.90 -25.92 -13.81
CA CYS A 308 -17.86 -24.90 -13.65
C CYS A 308 -18.22 -23.57 -14.37
N GLN A 309 -18.93 -23.66 -15.50
CA GLN A 309 -19.34 -22.47 -16.27
C GLN A 309 -20.43 -21.69 -15.55
N ASP A 310 -21.41 -22.39 -14.96
CA ASP A 310 -22.48 -21.75 -14.21
C ASP A 310 -21.93 -21.07 -12.97
N MET A 311 -21.01 -21.72 -12.25
CA MET A 311 -20.34 -21.08 -11.11
C MET A 311 -19.57 -19.82 -11.53
N LYS A 312 -18.87 -19.84 -12.67
CA LYS A 312 -18.20 -18.64 -13.21
C LYS A 312 -19.19 -17.55 -13.60
N ARG A 313 -20.36 -17.92 -14.13
CA ARG A 313 -21.44 -16.99 -14.47
C ARG A 313 -21.99 -16.32 -13.22
N LEU A 314 -22.31 -17.10 -12.18
CA LEU A 314 -22.76 -16.56 -10.89
C LEU A 314 -21.75 -15.57 -10.28
N ILE A 315 -20.46 -15.92 -10.26
CA ILE A 315 -19.39 -15.03 -9.78
C ILE A 315 -19.30 -13.76 -10.66
N LYS A 316 -19.49 -13.90 -11.98
CA LYS A 316 -19.52 -12.77 -12.91
C LYS A 316 -20.72 -11.86 -12.68
N ASP A 317 -21.90 -12.41 -12.41
CA ASP A 317 -23.14 -11.66 -12.22
C ASP A 317 -23.16 -10.92 -10.86
N LEU A 318 -22.50 -11.47 -9.85
CA LEU A 318 -22.12 -10.76 -8.62
C LEU A 318 -21.05 -9.68 -8.86
N GLY A 319 -20.61 -9.57 -10.10
CA GLY A 319 -19.66 -8.59 -10.61
C GLY A 319 -18.25 -8.71 -10.02
N LEU A 320 -17.88 -9.92 -9.59
CA LEU A 320 -16.50 -10.34 -9.36
C LEU A 320 -15.81 -10.80 -10.66
N GLY A 321 -16.49 -10.64 -11.79
CA GLY A 321 -15.96 -10.96 -13.12
C GLY A 321 -14.98 -9.92 -13.67
N TYR A 322 -14.45 -10.25 -14.83
CA TYR A 322 -13.58 -9.40 -15.64
C TYR A 322 -13.86 -9.61 -17.13
N ASP A 323 -13.56 -8.58 -17.91
CA ASP A 323 -13.63 -8.61 -19.36
C ASP A 323 -12.28 -8.99 -19.95
N LYS A 324 -12.32 -9.80 -21.01
CA LYS A 324 -11.16 -10.22 -21.78
C LYS A 324 -11.05 -9.34 -23.00
N ILE A 325 -10.08 -8.42 -23.00
CA ILE A 325 -9.81 -7.54 -24.14
C ILE A 325 -8.55 -8.03 -24.82
N HIS A 326 -8.61 -8.31 -26.12
CA HIS A 326 -7.43 -8.76 -26.86
C HIS A 326 -6.55 -7.55 -27.15
N SER A 327 -5.23 -7.71 -27.14
CA SER A 327 -4.29 -6.65 -27.51
C SER A 327 -3.37 -7.09 -28.62
N CYS A 328 -2.82 -6.12 -29.35
CA CYS A 328 -1.76 -6.36 -30.32
C CYS A 328 -0.54 -7.04 -29.62
N PRO A 329 0.16 -8.00 -30.26
CA PRO A 329 1.39 -8.57 -29.72
C PRO A 329 2.51 -7.56 -29.51
N ASN A 330 2.49 -6.46 -30.27
CA ASN A 330 3.44 -5.36 -30.18
C ASN A 330 2.90 -4.18 -29.38
N ASP A 331 1.79 -4.36 -28.65
CA ASP A 331 1.24 -3.36 -27.75
C ASP A 331 0.82 -2.06 -28.46
N CYS A 332 0.51 -2.11 -29.77
CA CYS A 332 0.13 -0.94 -30.57
C CYS A 332 -1.34 -0.51 -30.42
N MET A 333 -2.23 -1.42 -29.99
CA MET A 333 -3.67 -1.17 -29.87
C MET A 333 -4.35 -2.26 -29.04
N LEU A 334 -5.54 -1.93 -28.51
CA LEU A 334 -6.52 -2.89 -28.02
C LEU A 334 -7.56 -3.19 -29.11
N TYR A 335 -7.96 -4.46 -29.22
CA TYR A 335 -9.15 -4.84 -29.99
C TYR A 335 -10.39 -4.55 -29.14
N TRP A 336 -10.67 -3.26 -28.97
CA TRP A 336 -11.69 -2.69 -28.08
C TRP A 336 -12.44 -1.55 -28.78
N GLY A 337 -13.63 -1.19 -28.30
CA GLY A 337 -14.52 -0.23 -28.96
C GLY A 337 -14.79 -0.62 -30.41
N ASP A 338 -14.61 0.33 -31.32
CA ASP A 338 -14.83 0.16 -32.77
C ASP A 338 -13.88 -0.88 -33.41
N GLN A 339 -12.75 -1.16 -32.77
CA GLN A 339 -11.72 -2.07 -33.28
C GLN A 339 -11.89 -3.52 -32.81
N LYS A 340 -12.94 -3.82 -32.05
CA LYS A 340 -13.20 -5.14 -31.43
C LYS A 340 -13.23 -6.30 -32.42
N ASN A 341 -13.73 -6.07 -33.64
CA ASN A 341 -13.92 -7.09 -34.67
C ASN A 341 -12.72 -7.26 -35.62
N GLN A 342 -11.68 -6.42 -35.48
CA GLN A 342 -10.50 -6.52 -36.31
C GLN A 342 -9.74 -7.84 -36.07
N GLN A 343 -9.14 -8.36 -37.14
CA GLN A 343 -8.39 -9.62 -37.16
C GLN A 343 -6.88 -9.42 -37.09
N SER A 344 -6.42 -8.22 -37.46
CA SER A 344 -5.03 -7.79 -37.45
C SER A 344 -4.92 -6.36 -36.94
N CYS A 345 -3.72 -5.99 -36.49
CA CYS A 345 -3.43 -4.66 -35.98
C CYS A 345 -3.39 -3.65 -37.13
N HIS A 346 -4.18 -2.57 -37.06
CA HIS A 346 -4.16 -1.52 -38.08
C HIS A 346 -2.87 -0.68 -38.07
N VAL A 347 -2.11 -0.68 -36.96
CA VAL A 347 -0.84 0.04 -36.84
C VAL A 347 0.34 -0.77 -37.41
N CYS A 348 0.44 -2.06 -37.07
CA CYS A 348 1.63 -2.85 -37.35
C CYS A 348 1.38 -4.12 -38.18
N GLY A 349 0.14 -4.36 -38.61
CA GLY A 349 -0.25 -5.49 -39.45
C GLY A 349 -0.23 -6.86 -38.77
N LYS A 350 0.30 -7.00 -37.55
CA LYS A 350 0.37 -8.30 -36.86
C LYS A 350 -1.02 -8.89 -36.60
N SER A 351 -1.13 -10.20 -36.79
CA SER A 351 -2.34 -10.98 -36.48
C SER A 351 -2.70 -10.88 -35.00
N ARG A 352 -4.00 -10.82 -34.72
CA ARG A 352 -4.60 -10.98 -33.39
C ARG A 352 -4.40 -12.39 -32.82
N TRP A 353 -4.30 -13.37 -33.71
CA TRP A 353 -4.36 -14.80 -33.40
C TRP A 353 -2.99 -15.45 -33.45
N MET A 354 -2.77 -16.46 -32.61
CA MET A 354 -1.59 -17.34 -32.68
C MET A 354 -1.58 -18.10 -34.02
N ASN A 355 -0.38 -18.33 -34.57
CA ASN A 355 -0.21 -19.18 -35.75
C ASN A 355 -0.50 -20.63 -35.36
N SER A 356 -1.47 -21.26 -36.03
CA SER A 356 -1.92 -22.62 -35.77
C SER A 356 -0.93 -23.65 -36.34
N ASN A 357 0.17 -23.91 -35.61
CA ASN A 357 1.01 -25.10 -35.82
C ASN A 357 0.97 -26.06 -34.61
N THR A 358 0.15 -25.77 -33.60
CA THR A 358 -0.15 -26.69 -32.50
C THR A 358 -1.63 -27.02 -32.55
N GLU A 359 -1.93 -28.23 -33.02
CA GLU A 359 -3.23 -28.87 -32.92
C GLU A 359 -3.55 -29.15 -31.44
N ASP A 360 -3.90 -28.11 -30.67
CA ASP A 360 -4.58 -28.31 -29.40
C ASP A 360 -6.06 -28.56 -29.69
N VAL A 361 -6.37 -29.81 -30.06
CA VAL A 361 -7.73 -30.33 -30.07
C VAL A 361 -8.20 -30.36 -28.60
N ASN A 362 -8.90 -29.32 -28.15
CA ASN A 362 -9.77 -29.49 -26.99
C ASN A 362 -10.99 -30.28 -27.45
N THR A 363 -11.03 -31.58 -27.14
CA THR A 363 -12.19 -32.48 -27.29
C THR A 363 -13.31 -32.16 -26.28
N ASP A 364 -13.66 -30.89 -26.11
CA ASP A 364 -14.69 -30.48 -25.14
C ASP A 364 -15.91 -29.81 -25.78
N GLU A 365 -15.97 -29.69 -27.12
CA GLU A 365 -17.14 -29.15 -27.80
C GLU A 365 -17.51 -29.99 -29.02
N GLY A 366 -18.72 -30.54 -28.99
CA GLY A 366 -19.36 -31.08 -30.18
C GLY A 366 -19.46 -29.99 -31.25
N GLY A 367 -18.59 -30.07 -32.25
CA GLY A 367 -18.48 -29.15 -33.37
C GLY A 367 -17.05 -28.64 -33.55
N ALA A 368 -16.31 -29.21 -34.51
CA ALA A 368 -14.96 -28.79 -34.87
C ALA A 368 -14.95 -27.39 -35.51
N GLN A 369 -14.98 -26.34 -34.68
CA GLN A 369 -14.54 -25.01 -35.06
C GLN A 369 -13.17 -24.76 -34.43
N LEU A 370 -12.15 -24.55 -35.26
CA LEU A 370 -10.83 -24.09 -34.80
C LEU A 370 -10.98 -22.81 -33.99
N ARG A 371 -10.99 -22.92 -32.65
CA ARG A 371 -11.01 -21.76 -31.75
C ARG A 371 -9.67 -21.05 -31.86
N LYS A 372 -9.65 -19.95 -32.64
CA LYS A 372 -8.47 -19.09 -32.76
C LYS A 372 -8.12 -18.53 -31.37
N LYS A 373 -6.91 -18.80 -30.91
CA LYS A 373 -6.41 -18.33 -29.61
C LYS A 373 -5.76 -16.95 -29.79
N PRO A 374 -6.17 -15.92 -29.03
CA PRO A 374 -5.52 -14.61 -29.11
C PRO A 374 -4.10 -14.68 -28.54
N VAL A 375 -3.19 -13.90 -29.11
CA VAL A 375 -1.79 -13.86 -28.66
C VAL A 375 -1.67 -13.21 -27.28
N LYS A 376 -2.37 -12.09 -27.06
CA LYS A 376 -2.27 -11.29 -25.83
C LYS A 376 -3.66 -10.83 -25.36
N VAL A 377 -3.93 -10.98 -24.07
CA VAL A 377 -5.26 -10.72 -23.47
C VAL A 377 -5.12 -9.88 -22.20
N LEU A 378 -5.56 -8.63 -22.26
CA LEU A 378 -5.81 -7.78 -21.09
C LEU A 378 -7.00 -8.34 -20.32
N ARG A 379 -6.86 -8.48 -19.00
CA ARG A 379 -7.98 -8.72 -18.09
C ARG A 379 -8.37 -7.39 -17.49
N TYR A 380 -9.53 -6.88 -17.89
CA TYR A 380 -10.05 -5.60 -17.44
C TYR A 380 -11.19 -5.81 -16.44
N PHE A 381 -11.17 -5.08 -15.35
CA PHE A 381 -12.15 -5.17 -14.26
C PHE A 381 -12.90 -3.83 -14.21
N PRO A 382 -14.16 -3.77 -14.71
CA PRO A 382 -14.94 -2.53 -14.77
C PRO A 382 -15.02 -1.78 -13.44
N LEU A 383 -14.71 -0.48 -13.46
CA LEU A 383 -14.64 0.35 -12.26
C LEU A 383 -16.03 0.76 -11.76
N ILE A 384 -16.92 1.21 -12.65
CA ILE A 384 -18.25 1.75 -12.29
C ILE A 384 -19.04 0.79 -11.39
N PRO A 385 -19.23 -0.51 -11.74
CA PRO A 385 -20.00 -1.42 -10.89
C PRO A 385 -19.35 -1.70 -9.53
N ARG A 386 -18.03 -1.52 -9.42
CA ARG A 386 -17.30 -1.72 -8.16
C ARG A 386 -17.48 -0.52 -7.23
N LEU A 387 -17.51 0.70 -7.77
CA LEU A 387 -17.79 1.90 -6.98
C LEU A 387 -19.26 1.95 -6.55
N GLN A 388 -20.20 1.63 -7.44
CA GLN A 388 -21.63 1.54 -7.08
C GLN A 388 -21.85 0.58 -5.90
N ARG A 389 -21.16 -0.56 -5.86
CA ARG A 389 -21.25 -1.52 -4.74
C ARG A 389 -20.83 -0.96 -3.40
N LEU A 390 -19.90 -0.01 -3.35
CA LEU A 390 -19.49 0.61 -2.09
C LEU A 390 -20.66 1.38 -1.43
N PHE A 391 -21.67 1.78 -2.20
CA PHE A 391 -22.88 2.44 -1.70
C PHE A 391 -24.07 1.50 -1.47
N MET A 392 -23.96 0.23 -1.86
CA MET A 392 -25.02 -0.77 -1.68
C MET A 392 -25.04 -1.42 -0.29
N SER A 393 -23.99 -1.22 0.52
CA SER A 393 -23.92 -1.66 1.93
C SER A 393 -23.86 -0.44 2.85
N SER A 394 -24.68 -0.44 3.91
CA SER A 394 -24.78 0.71 4.82
C SER A 394 -23.46 1.02 5.51
N LYS A 395 -22.69 -0.01 5.87
CA LYS A 395 -21.37 0.12 6.52
C LYS A 395 -20.33 0.77 5.59
N THR A 396 -20.30 0.35 4.33
CA THR A 396 -19.35 0.89 3.34
C THR A 396 -19.78 2.28 2.89
N ALA A 397 -21.08 2.53 2.71
CA ALA A 397 -21.63 3.84 2.38
C ALA A 397 -21.30 4.88 3.47
N GLU A 398 -21.42 4.52 4.75
CA GLU A 398 -20.98 5.36 5.88
C GLU A 398 -19.47 5.64 5.79
N SER A 399 -18.67 4.60 5.56
CA SER A 399 -17.21 4.73 5.44
C SER A 399 -16.79 5.62 4.25
N MET A 400 -17.53 5.60 3.14
CA MET A 400 -17.26 6.43 1.96
C MET A 400 -17.49 7.93 2.20
N ARG A 401 -18.22 8.30 3.25
CA ARG A 401 -18.44 9.70 3.66
C ARG A 401 -17.58 10.14 4.84
N TRP A 402 -16.85 9.20 5.45
CA TRP A 402 -16.05 9.42 6.65
C TRP A 402 -15.12 10.63 6.53
N HIS A 403 -14.44 10.79 5.40
CA HIS A 403 -13.48 11.88 5.16
C HIS A 403 -14.09 13.29 5.31
N ASN A 404 -15.40 13.42 5.16
CA ASN A 404 -16.14 14.66 5.32
C ASN A 404 -16.85 14.71 6.68
N ASP A 405 -17.50 13.63 7.09
CA ASP A 405 -18.44 13.65 8.23
C ASP A 405 -17.75 13.43 9.59
N GLN A 406 -16.69 12.62 9.63
CA GLN A 406 -16.08 12.13 10.87
C GLN A 406 -14.58 12.44 10.99
N ARG A 407 -13.94 12.88 9.91
CA ARG A 407 -12.52 13.28 9.92
C ARG A 407 -12.30 14.47 10.86
N THR A 408 -11.25 14.37 11.68
CA THR A 408 -10.78 15.49 12.50
C THR A 408 -10.07 16.51 11.61
N ASP A 409 -10.58 17.75 11.58
CA ASP A 409 -9.94 18.87 10.89
C ASP A 409 -9.26 19.81 11.90
N ASP A 410 -8.08 19.42 12.36
CA ASP A 410 -7.25 20.18 13.30
C ASP A 410 -6.08 20.91 12.61
N GLY A 411 -6.09 20.96 11.28
CA GLY A 411 -5.00 21.51 10.47
C GLY A 411 -3.78 20.61 10.33
N LEU A 412 -3.77 19.41 10.93
CA LEU A 412 -2.70 18.42 10.78
C LEU A 412 -2.96 17.51 9.57
N LEU A 413 -1.88 16.97 8.98
CA LEU A 413 -1.98 15.99 7.90
C LEU A 413 -2.24 14.60 8.48
N ARG A 414 -3.51 14.18 8.52
CA ARG A 414 -3.96 12.86 9.04
C ARG A 414 -4.49 11.95 7.94
N HIS A 415 -4.94 12.53 6.84
CA HIS A 415 -5.60 11.86 5.74
C HIS A 415 -5.29 12.61 4.42
N PRO A 416 -5.32 11.95 3.25
CA PRO A 416 -5.14 12.64 1.96
C PRO A 416 -6.03 13.88 1.75
N ALA A 417 -7.22 13.90 2.35
CA ALA A 417 -8.12 15.06 2.34
C ALA A 417 -7.55 16.31 3.02
N ASP A 418 -6.58 16.17 3.94
CA ASP A 418 -5.91 17.29 4.61
C ASP A 418 -4.87 17.95 3.70
N SER A 419 -4.43 17.25 2.65
CA SER A 419 -3.37 17.69 1.74
C SER A 419 -3.78 18.91 0.91
N LEU A 420 -2.78 19.72 0.55
CA LEU A 420 -2.96 20.84 -0.36
C LEU A 420 -3.51 20.39 -1.71
N ALA A 421 -3.10 19.21 -2.19
CA ALA A 421 -3.54 18.68 -3.49
C ALA A 421 -5.04 18.42 -3.53
N TRP A 422 -5.59 17.80 -2.49
CA TRP A 422 -7.02 17.58 -2.37
C TRP A 422 -7.79 18.89 -2.21
N LYS A 423 -7.34 19.76 -1.30
CA LYS A 423 -8.00 21.07 -1.05
C LYS A 423 -8.00 21.96 -2.29
N SER A 424 -6.90 21.98 -3.05
CA SER A 424 -6.80 22.70 -4.31
C SER A 424 -7.74 22.13 -5.37
N PHE A 425 -7.86 20.80 -5.46
CA PHE A 425 -8.79 20.13 -6.37
C PHE A 425 -10.24 20.50 -6.06
N ASP A 426 -10.64 20.38 -4.79
CA ASP A 426 -12.00 20.68 -4.33
C ASP A 426 -12.36 22.16 -4.55
N SER A 427 -11.39 23.07 -4.33
CA SER A 427 -11.56 24.50 -4.58
C SER A 427 -11.75 24.82 -6.07
N LYS A 428 -11.09 24.07 -6.95
CA LYS A 428 -11.21 24.24 -8.41
C LYS A 428 -12.51 23.65 -8.95
N PHE A 429 -13.00 22.57 -8.35
CA PHE A 429 -14.21 21.85 -8.78
C PHE A 429 -15.26 21.78 -7.67
N PRO A 430 -15.88 22.92 -7.28
CA PRO A 430 -16.85 22.96 -6.19
C PRO A 430 -18.08 22.08 -6.45
N SER A 431 -18.51 21.96 -7.72
CA SER A 431 -19.62 21.07 -8.10
C SER A 431 -19.32 19.58 -7.88
N PHE A 432 -18.05 19.20 -7.87
CA PHE A 432 -17.63 17.83 -7.56
C PHE A 432 -17.47 17.70 -6.04
N ALA A 433 -16.85 18.67 -5.38
CA ALA A 433 -16.62 18.62 -3.94
C ALA A 433 -17.89 18.72 -3.09
N SER A 434 -18.97 19.33 -3.62
CA SER A 434 -20.21 19.57 -2.89
C SER A 434 -20.93 18.30 -2.44
N ASP A 435 -20.77 17.18 -3.17
CA ASP A 435 -21.31 15.90 -2.74
C ASP A 435 -20.18 15.04 -2.12
N PRO A 436 -20.21 14.77 -0.80
CA PRO A 436 -19.18 13.96 -0.14
C PRO A 436 -19.17 12.50 -0.60
N ARG A 437 -20.18 12.04 -1.35
CA ARG A 437 -20.18 10.68 -1.94
C ARG A 437 -19.32 10.59 -3.19
N ASN A 438 -18.91 11.72 -3.78
CA ASN A 438 -18.03 11.71 -4.93
C ASN A 438 -16.65 11.14 -4.56
N VAL A 439 -16.18 10.19 -5.37
CA VAL A 439 -15.05 9.33 -5.04
C VAL A 439 -13.75 9.90 -5.56
N ARG A 440 -12.73 9.94 -4.71
CA ARG A 440 -11.38 10.35 -5.07
C ARG A 440 -10.46 9.14 -5.03
N LEU A 441 -9.80 8.89 -6.16
CA LEU A 441 -9.03 7.69 -6.41
C LEU A 441 -7.54 8.01 -6.47
N GLY A 442 -6.73 7.10 -5.92
CA GLY A 442 -5.30 6.97 -6.25
C GLY A 442 -5.07 5.77 -7.14
N LEU A 443 -4.10 5.85 -8.06
CA LEU A 443 -3.71 4.73 -8.93
C LEU A 443 -2.30 4.26 -8.63
N ALA A 444 -2.08 2.96 -8.55
CA ALA A 444 -0.76 2.37 -8.46
C ALA A 444 -0.58 1.31 -9.55
N ALA A 445 0.59 1.26 -10.16
CA ALA A 445 0.97 0.23 -11.11
C ALA A 445 2.41 -0.21 -10.88
N ASP A 446 2.66 -1.51 -10.96
CA ASP A 446 4.01 -2.08 -10.85
C ASP A 446 4.12 -3.35 -11.68
N GLY A 447 5.33 -3.73 -12.08
CA GLY A 447 5.62 -4.96 -12.81
C GLY A 447 6.08 -6.07 -11.88
N PHE A 448 5.38 -7.20 -11.85
CA PHE A 448 5.82 -8.39 -11.11
C PHE A 448 5.92 -9.63 -11.99
N ASN A 449 6.83 -10.55 -11.64
CA ASN A 449 6.94 -11.84 -12.30
C ASN A 449 6.14 -12.90 -11.52
N PRO A 450 4.99 -13.39 -12.05
CA PRO A 450 4.19 -14.40 -11.36
C PRO A 450 4.86 -15.78 -11.30
N PHE A 451 5.87 -16.04 -12.14
CA PHE A 451 6.49 -17.35 -12.32
C PHE A 451 7.90 -17.44 -11.74
N LYS A 452 8.18 -16.70 -10.63
CA LYS A 452 9.43 -16.44 -9.86
C LYS A 452 10.65 -17.40 -9.95
N ILE A 453 10.59 -18.56 -10.62
CA ILE A 453 11.60 -19.62 -10.64
C ILE A 453 11.98 -20.11 -12.06
N MET A 454 11.22 -19.85 -13.14
CA MET A 454 11.52 -20.52 -14.45
C MET A 454 11.51 -19.65 -15.73
N SER A 455 11.09 -18.40 -15.68
CA SER A 455 11.21 -17.47 -16.82
C SER A 455 11.55 -16.09 -16.29
N THR A 456 12.77 -15.60 -16.55
CA THR A 456 13.22 -14.26 -16.14
C THR A 456 12.63 -13.16 -17.03
N SER A 457 11.90 -13.52 -18.10
CA SER A 457 11.43 -12.61 -19.14
C SER A 457 9.91 -12.47 -19.19
N TYR A 458 9.17 -12.71 -18.10
CA TYR A 458 7.73 -12.47 -18.07
C TYR A 458 7.35 -11.51 -16.93
N SER A 459 6.74 -10.39 -17.30
CA SER A 459 6.33 -9.32 -16.39
C SER A 459 4.84 -9.03 -16.54
N THR A 460 4.09 -9.23 -15.45
CA THR A 460 2.67 -8.91 -15.36
C THR A 460 2.49 -7.62 -14.60
N TRP A 461 1.70 -6.70 -15.15
CA TRP A 461 1.48 -5.38 -14.59
C TRP A 461 0.03 -5.23 -14.11
N PRO A 462 -0.23 -5.36 -12.80
CA PRO A 462 -1.50 -4.97 -12.20
C PRO A 462 -1.60 -3.45 -12.13
N VAL A 463 -2.80 -2.93 -12.39
CA VAL A 463 -3.17 -1.55 -12.07
C VAL A 463 -4.23 -1.61 -10.98
N VAL A 464 -3.94 -0.96 -9.85
CA VAL A 464 -4.78 -0.95 -8.65
C VAL A 464 -5.24 0.47 -8.37
N LEU A 465 -6.50 0.62 -8.02
CA LEU A 465 -7.12 1.87 -7.59
C LEU A 465 -7.43 1.80 -6.10
N VAL A 466 -7.23 2.92 -5.41
CA VAL A 466 -7.49 3.07 -3.97
C VAL A 466 -8.51 4.19 -3.77
N PRO A 467 -9.69 3.91 -3.19
CA PRO A 467 -10.67 4.94 -2.83
C PRO A 467 -10.25 5.65 -1.55
N TYR A 468 -9.77 6.88 -1.69
CA TYR A 468 -9.33 7.71 -0.55
C TYR A 468 -10.48 8.31 0.25
N ASN A 469 -11.73 8.04 -0.11
CA ASN A 469 -12.88 8.44 0.69
C ASN A 469 -12.95 7.69 2.03
N LEU A 470 -12.37 6.48 2.07
CA LEU A 470 -12.41 5.56 3.21
C LEU A 470 -11.47 6.01 4.35
N PRO A 471 -11.77 5.64 5.61
CA PRO A 471 -10.88 5.92 6.74
C PRO A 471 -9.49 5.30 6.57
N PRO A 472 -8.43 5.87 7.18
CA PRO A 472 -7.04 5.37 7.08
C PRO A 472 -6.88 3.87 7.37
N TRP A 473 -7.55 3.37 8.41
CA TRP A 473 -7.48 1.95 8.82
C TRP A 473 -8.25 0.99 7.90
N ILE A 474 -9.01 1.52 6.93
CA ILE A 474 -9.73 0.73 5.91
C ILE A 474 -9.11 0.93 4.53
N CYS A 475 -8.76 2.16 4.15
CA CYS A 475 -8.36 2.50 2.79
C CYS A 475 -7.14 1.71 2.29
N MET A 476 -6.21 1.37 3.20
CA MET A 476 -5.01 0.58 2.89
C MET A 476 -5.16 -0.93 3.11
N LYS A 477 -6.35 -1.42 3.47
CA LYS A 477 -6.62 -2.86 3.55
C LYS A 477 -6.75 -3.47 2.16
N GLN A 478 -6.31 -4.73 2.02
CA GLN A 478 -6.42 -5.48 0.77
C GLN A 478 -7.87 -5.56 0.24
N SER A 479 -8.87 -5.61 1.13
CA SER A 479 -10.29 -5.62 0.77
C SER A 479 -10.78 -4.32 0.12
N SER A 480 -10.07 -3.21 0.32
CA SER A 480 -10.41 -1.88 -0.23
C SER A 480 -9.74 -1.60 -1.58
N PHE A 481 -8.75 -2.41 -1.96
CA PHE A 481 -8.03 -2.23 -3.23
C PHE A 481 -8.87 -2.70 -4.41
N ILE A 482 -9.09 -1.80 -5.36
CA ILE A 482 -9.82 -2.07 -6.59
C ILE A 482 -8.80 -2.45 -7.67
N LEU A 483 -8.66 -3.74 -7.93
CA LEU A 483 -7.91 -4.20 -9.10
C LEU A 483 -8.66 -3.77 -10.37
N SER A 484 -8.08 -2.88 -11.17
CA SER A 484 -8.67 -2.35 -12.40
C SER A 484 -8.27 -3.17 -13.63
N MET A 485 -7.02 -3.63 -13.71
CA MET A 485 -6.60 -4.48 -14.83
C MET A 485 -5.34 -5.29 -14.51
N ILE A 486 -5.15 -6.36 -15.29
CA ILE A 486 -3.90 -7.13 -15.35
C ILE A 486 -3.40 -7.12 -16.79
N ILE A 487 -2.29 -6.43 -17.01
CA ILE A 487 -1.62 -6.34 -18.31
C ILE A 487 -0.59 -7.49 -18.40
N PRO A 488 -0.75 -8.44 -19.33
CA PRO A 488 0.25 -9.48 -19.55
C PRO A 488 1.44 -8.94 -20.37
N GLY A 489 2.58 -9.63 -20.37
CA GLY A 489 3.62 -9.38 -21.37
C GLY A 489 5.01 -9.89 -20.96
N GLU A 490 5.81 -10.32 -21.94
CA GLU A 490 7.19 -10.73 -21.66
C GLU A 490 8.04 -9.56 -21.15
N LYS A 491 7.98 -8.41 -21.84
CA LYS A 491 8.84 -7.25 -21.57
C LYS A 491 8.16 -6.10 -20.81
N GLY A 492 7.02 -6.33 -20.15
CA GLY A 492 6.20 -5.25 -19.61
C GLY A 492 5.64 -4.31 -20.70
N PRO A 493 4.73 -3.39 -20.36
CA PRO A 493 4.14 -2.46 -21.32
C PRO A 493 4.99 -1.20 -21.57
N GLU A 494 5.94 -0.84 -20.69
CA GLU A 494 6.71 0.42 -20.81
C GLU A 494 5.78 1.62 -21.07
N ASN A 495 6.11 2.49 -22.04
CA ASN A 495 5.28 3.62 -22.43
C ASN A 495 3.96 3.21 -23.10
N ASP A 496 3.83 1.97 -23.60
CA ASP A 496 2.61 1.44 -24.21
C ASP A 496 1.53 1.11 -23.16
N ILE A 497 1.80 1.35 -21.86
CA ILE A 497 0.80 1.19 -20.79
C ILE A 497 -0.45 2.03 -21.04
N ASP A 498 -0.33 3.17 -21.72
CA ASP A 498 -1.45 4.05 -22.02
C ASP A 498 -2.50 3.39 -22.91
N ILE A 499 -2.08 2.51 -23.81
CA ILE A 499 -3.01 1.75 -24.65
C ILE A 499 -3.88 0.83 -23.79
N TYR A 500 -3.31 0.26 -22.73
CA TYR A 500 -4.05 -0.59 -21.80
C TYR A 500 -4.97 0.19 -20.87
N LEU A 501 -4.63 1.45 -20.56
CA LEU A 501 -5.42 2.32 -19.69
C LEU A 501 -6.67 2.90 -20.38
N GLN A 502 -6.80 2.81 -21.71
CA GLN A 502 -7.93 3.35 -22.48
C GLN A 502 -9.32 3.00 -21.89
N PRO A 503 -9.64 1.73 -21.54
CA PRO A 503 -10.95 1.40 -20.98
C PRO A 503 -11.20 2.06 -19.62
N LEU A 504 -10.17 2.18 -18.78
CA LEU A 504 -10.27 2.84 -17.48
C LEU A 504 -10.50 4.35 -17.64
N ILE A 505 -9.81 4.99 -18.57
CA ILE A 505 -9.95 6.42 -18.84
C ILE A 505 -11.37 6.74 -19.33
N GLU A 506 -11.94 5.91 -20.20
CA GLU A 506 -13.31 6.08 -20.67
C GLU A 506 -14.35 5.91 -19.53
N GLU A 507 -14.16 4.96 -18.62
CA GLU A 507 -15.01 4.88 -17.43
C GLU A 507 -14.83 6.07 -16.47
N LEU A 508 -13.61 6.58 -16.30
CA LEU A 508 -13.36 7.77 -15.50
C LEU A 508 -13.99 9.04 -16.11
N LYS A 509 -14.07 9.15 -17.43
CA LYS A 509 -14.81 10.24 -18.12
C LYS A 509 -16.32 10.13 -17.89
N GLN A 510 -16.87 8.91 -17.92
CA GLN A 510 -18.28 8.66 -17.59
C GLN A 510 -18.56 9.02 -16.12
N LEU A 511 -17.74 8.52 -15.20
CA LEU A 511 -17.83 8.87 -13.78
C LEU A 511 -17.67 10.36 -13.53
N TRP A 512 -16.82 11.07 -14.28
CA TRP A 512 -16.73 12.52 -14.13
C TRP A 512 -18.05 13.24 -14.46
N SER A 513 -18.77 12.74 -15.46
CA SER A 513 -20.08 13.25 -15.89
C SER A 513 -21.20 12.87 -14.91
N GLY A 514 -21.07 11.70 -14.28
CA GLY A 514 -21.98 11.17 -13.28
C GLY A 514 -22.69 9.91 -13.77
N VAL A 515 -22.81 8.92 -12.88
CA VAL A 515 -23.52 7.67 -13.11
C VAL A 515 -24.56 7.47 -12.03
N GLU A 516 -25.79 7.13 -12.40
CA GLU A 516 -26.87 6.89 -11.44
C GLU A 516 -26.51 5.74 -10.49
N THR A 517 -26.61 6.00 -9.19
CA THR A 517 -26.22 5.09 -8.12
C THR A 517 -27.18 5.23 -6.95
N TYR A 518 -27.51 4.13 -6.30
CA TYR A 518 -28.36 4.13 -5.11
C TYR A 518 -27.49 4.11 -3.84
N ASP A 519 -27.72 5.06 -2.94
CA ASP A 519 -27.11 5.08 -1.60
C ASP A 519 -28.04 4.41 -0.59
N VAL A 520 -27.70 3.21 -0.14
CA VAL A 520 -28.54 2.45 0.80
C VAL A 520 -28.67 3.12 2.17
N LEU A 521 -27.70 3.95 2.58
CA LEU A 521 -27.71 4.60 3.88
C LEU A 521 -28.71 5.74 3.90
N ARG A 522 -28.78 6.53 2.82
CA ARG A 522 -29.71 7.67 2.68
C ARG A 522 -31.01 7.29 1.98
N LYS A 523 -31.06 6.13 1.35
CA LYS A 523 -32.18 5.62 0.54
C LYS A 523 -32.59 6.56 -0.60
N GLU A 524 -31.58 7.14 -1.26
CA GLU A 524 -31.77 8.07 -2.36
C GLU A 524 -30.88 7.67 -3.54
N ASN A 525 -31.35 7.91 -4.77
CA ASN A 525 -30.53 7.82 -5.95
C ASN A 525 -29.75 9.13 -6.13
N PHE A 526 -28.50 9.01 -6.55
CA PHE A 526 -27.63 10.14 -6.79
C PHE A 526 -26.72 9.87 -7.99
N ASN A 527 -26.18 10.95 -8.55
CA ASN A 527 -25.18 10.84 -9.60
C ASN A 527 -23.80 10.67 -8.97
N LEU A 528 -23.34 9.42 -8.90
CA LEU A 528 -22.00 9.08 -8.46
C LEU A 528 -20.97 9.64 -9.42
N ARG A 529 -20.07 10.48 -8.90
CA ARG A 529 -18.90 10.94 -9.64
C ARG A 529 -17.62 10.40 -9.04
N ALA A 530 -16.59 10.26 -9.88
CA ALA A 530 -15.26 9.91 -9.42
C ALA A 530 -14.16 10.69 -10.14
N ALA A 531 -13.06 10.96 -9.44
CA ALA A 531 -11.88 11.62 -9.98
C ALA A 531 -10.59 10.92 -9.54
N LEU A 532 -9.65 10.75 -10.47
CA LEU A 532 -8.30 10.29 -10.16
C LEU A 532 -7.45 11.49 -9.74
N LEU A 533 -6.96 11.50 -8.49
CA LEU A 533 -6.17 12.63 -7.99
C LEU A 533 -4.70 12.52 -8.41
N TRP A 534 -4.11 11.34 -8.21
CA TRP A 534 -2.70 11.10 -8.52
C TRP A 534 -2.40 9.62 -8.69
N THR A 535 -1.22 9.33 -9.23
CA THR A 535 -0.64 7.98 -9.25
C THR A 535 0.47 7.83 -8.21
N ILE A 536 0.67 6.67 -7.58
CA ILE A 536 1.79 6.38 -6.66
C ILE A 536 2.60 5.22 -7.23
N ASN A 537 3.85 5.47 -7.60
CA ASN A 537 4.67 4.47 -8.29
C ASN A 537 6.16 4.60 -7.97
N ASP A 538 6.94 3.55 -8.21
CA ASP A 538 8.40 3.65 -8.25
C ASP A 538 8.88 4.47 -9.47
N PHE A 539 10.18 4.78 -9.56
CA PHE A 539 10.71 5.60 -10.65
C PHE A 539 10.48 5.01 -12.07
N PRO A 540 10.67 3.70 -12.31
CA PRO A 540 10.30 3.06 -13.57
C PRO A 540 8.83 3.21 -13.95
N ALA A 541 7.89 2.86 -13.06
CA ALA A 541 6.47 2.96 -13.35
C ALA A 541 6.01 4.43 -13.45
N TYR A 542 6.62 5.33 -12.67
CA TYR A 542 6.44 6.78 -12.82
C TYR A 542 6.77 7.24 -14.24
N ALA A 543 7.92 6.84 -14.79
CA ALA A 543 8.31 7.20 -16.15
C ALA A 543 7.31 6.67 -17.18
N ASN A 544 6.92 5.41 -17.05
CA ASN A 544 5.99 4.76 -17.95
C ASN A 544 4.60 5.41 -17.93
N LEU A 545 4.13 5.93 -16.79
CA LEU A 545 2.82 6.55 -16.65
C LEU A 545 2.82 8.04 -17.01
N SER A 546 3.83 8.79 -16.56
CA SER A 546 3.93 10.24 -16.82
C SER A 546 4.44 10.56 -18.22
N GLY A 547 5.34 9.73 -18.77
CA GLY A 547 6.11 10.04 -19.98
C GLY A 547 7.39 10.83 -19.71
N TRP A 548 7.67 11.22 -18.46
CA TRP A 548 8.90 11.90 -18.08
C TRP A 548 10.08 10.92 -17.95
N SER A 549 11.25 11.30 -18.46
CA SER A 549 12.46 10.50 -18.27
C SER A 549 12.94 10.56 -16.81
N THR A 550 12.83 9.44 -16.08
CA THR A 550 13.38 9.31 -14.72
C THR A 550 14.84 8.84 -14.69
N LYS A 551 15.56 8.98 -15.81
CA LYS A 551 16.96 8.54 -15.97
C LYS A 551 17.82 9.65 -16.54
N GLY A 552 19.12 9.59 -16.26
CA GLY A 552 20.12 10.49 -16.83
C GLY A 552 20.15 11.86 -16.16
N ARG A 553 20.51 12.89 -16.93
CA ARG A 553 20.75 14.26 -16.45
C ARG A 553 19.51 14.90 -15.79
N TYR A 554 18.31 14.58 -16.25
CA TYR A 554 17.04 15.20 -15.84
C TYR A 554 16.09 14.24 -15.11
N ALA A 555 16.62 13.31 -14.33
CA ALA A 555 15.84 12.24 -13.71
C ALA A 555 14.82 12.71 -12.67
N CYS A 556 14.94 13.93 -12.13
CA CYS A 556 14.04 14.42 -11.10
C CYS A 556 12.78 15.01 -11.75
N PRO A 557 11.60 14.39 -11.57
CA PRO A 557 10.38 14.89 -12.19
C PRO A 557 9.88 16.21 -11.57
N CYS A 558 10.27 16.49 -10.32
CA CYS A 558 9.90 17.75 -9.67
C CYS A 558 10.77 18.93 -10.13
N CYS A 559 12.05 18.68 -10.39
CA CYS A 559 12.97 19.73 -10.85
C CYS A 559 12.94 19.89 -12.38
N ALA A 560 12.50 18.87 -13.11
CA ALA A 560 12.41 18.85 -14.56
C ALA A 560 13.73 19.32 -15.24
N ALA A 561 13.66 20.25 -16.20
CA ALA A 561 14.83 20.86 -16.82
C ALA A 561 15.78 21.54 -15.80
N GLN A 562 15.28 22.01 -14.65
CA GLN A 562 16.09 22.62 -13.59
C GLN A 562 16.84 21.60 -12.70
N THR A 563 16.89 20.33 -13.09
CA THR A 563 17.61 19.29 -12.34
C THR A 563 19.11 19.57 -12.33
N CYS A 564 19.66 19.90 -11.14
CA CYS A 564 21.10 20.06 -10.95
C CYS A 564 21.80 18.68 -10.87
N SER A 565 22.23 18.14 -12.00
CA SER A 565 23.00 16.90 -12.07
C SER A 565 24.46 17.13 -12.50
N LYS A 566 25.34 16.25 -12.05
CA LYS A 566 26.76 16.23 -12.37
C LYS A 566 27.19 14.80 -12.69
N TRP A 567 27.87 14.60 -13.80
CA TRP A 567 28.48 13.31 -14.11
C TRP A 567 29.71 13.08 -13.23
N LEU A 568 29.75 11.92 -12.57
CA LEU A 568 30.91 11.47 -11.80
C LEU A 568 31.74 10.52 -12.67
N TYR A 569 32.95 10.91 -13.02
CA TYR A 569 33.79 10.18 -13.99
C TYR A 569 34.24 8.81 -13.49
N ASN A 570 34.64 8.68 -12.23
CA ASN A 570 35.08 7.41 -11.65
C ASN A 570 33.87 6.54 -11.28
N GLY A 571 32.86 7.16 -10.69
CA GLY A 571 31.59 6.52 -10.32
C GLY A 571 30.73 6.09 -11.50
N LYS A 572 30.95 6.69 -12.68
CA LYS A 572 30.26 6.40 -13.95
C LYS A 572 28.74 6.54 -13.84
N LYS A 573 28.29 7.59 -13.16
CA LYS A 573 26.88 7.88 -12.88
C LYS A 573 26.63 9.38 -12.73
N PHE A 574 25.38 9.79 -12.93
CA PHE A 574 24.93 11.13 -12.53
C PHE A 574 24.71 11.21 -11.01
N SER A 575 25.13 12.31 -10.42
CA SER A 575 24.86 12.71 -9.03
C SER A 575 24.03 13.99 -9.03
N TYR A 576 23.02 14.07 -8.16
CA TYR A 576 22.11 15.22 -8.10
C TYR A 576 22.46 16.10 -6.89
N MET A 577 23.07 17.26 -7.16
CA MET A 577 23.73 18.07 -6.11
C MET A 577 22.90 19.29 -5.66
N GLY A 578 21.76 19.56 -6.30
CA GLY A 578 20.94 20.76 -6.05
C GLY A 578 19.96 20.69 -4.87
N HIS A 579 20.12 19.74 -3.94
CA HIS A 579 19.17 19.51 -2.84
C HIS A 579 19.05 20.72 -1.89
N ARG A 580 20.11 21.55 -1.76
CA ARG A 580 20.10 22.74 -0.90
C ARG A 580 19.14 23.84 -1.34
N ARG A 581 18.66 23.81 -2.60
CA ARG A 581 17.65 24.75 -3.13
C ARG A 581 16.30 24.65 -2.41
N TRP A 582 16.02 23.51 -1.79
CA TRP A 582 14.75 23.26 -1.07
C TRP A 582 14.76 23.73 0.38
N LEU A 583 15.90 24.24 0.88
CA LEU A 583 16.00 24.82 2.22
C LEU A 583 15.58 26.29 2.19
N ASP A 584 15.10 26.80 3.32
CA ASP A 584 14.77 28.23 3.49
C ASP A 584 15.92 29.12 3.02
N GLU A 585 15.62 30.28 2.43
CA GLU A 585 16.61 31.20 1.83
C GLU A 585 17.74 31.57 2.79
N ASN A 586 17.44 31.71 4.08
CA ASN A 586 18.39 32.07 5.12
C ASN A 586 19.01 30.86 5.85
N HIS A 587 18.77 29.63 5.39
CA HIS A 587 19.24 28.42 6.05
C HIS A 587 20.77 28.30 5.95
N LYS A 588 21.46 28.12 7.09
CA LYS A 588 22.93 28.11 7.19
C LYS A 588 23.63 27.17 6.19
N PHE A 589 23.06 25.99 5.94
CA PHE A 589 23.65 24.99 5.01
C PHE A 589 23.73 25.49 3.56
N ARG A 590 22.94 26.48 3.16
CA ARG A 590 23.01 27.09 1.83
C ARG A 590 24.33 27.84 1.60
N PHE A 591 24.97 28.32 2.66
CA PHE A 591 26.22 29.10 2.58
C PHE A 591 27.46 28.27 2.94
N GLN A 592 27.31 27.01 3.35
CA GLN A 592 28.42 26.16 3.80
C GLN A 592 29.16 25.47 2.65
N ARG A 593 30.06 26.18 1.98
CA ARG A 593 30.82 25.64 0.83
C ARG A 593 31.59 24.37 1.15
N THR A 594 32.31 24.35 2.27
CA THR A 594 33.28 23.29 2.61
C THR A 594 32.65 21.95 2.97
N LEU A 595 31.41 21.95 3.48
CA LEU A 595 30.70 20.74 3.90
C LEU A 595 29.93 20.07 2.75
N PHE A 596 29.65 20.81 1.67
CA PHE A 596 28.86 20.35 0.53
C PHE A 596 29.72 20.29 -0.76
N ASP A 597 29.25 20.91 -1.84
CA ASP A 597 29.80 20.82 -3.20
C ASP A 597 30.79 21.96 -3.55
N GLY A 598 31.25 22.72 -2.55
CA GLY A 598 32.20 23.83 -2.74
C GLY A 598 31.55 25.16 -3.15
N THR A 599 30.22 25.20 -3.30
CA THR A 599 29.45 26.36 -3.79
C THR A 599 28.50 26.92 -2.72
N GLU A 600 28.09 28.18 -2.87
CA GLU A 600 26.98 28.76 -2.11
C GLU A 600 25.71 28.70 -2.96
N GLU A 601 24.56 28.43 -2.34
CA GLU A 601 23.28 28.25 -3.05
C GLU A 601 22.31 29.39 -2.74
N TYR A 602 22.18 30.31 -3.69
CA TYR A 602 21.27 31.47 -3.60
C TYR A 602 19.97 31.29 -4.37
N ARG A 603 19.85 30.25 -5.22
CA ARG A 603 18.67 30.06 -6.07
C ARG A 603 17.49 29.53 -5.25
N GLY A 604 16.28 29.92 -5.62
CA GLY A 604 15.05 29.36 -5.06
C GLY A 604 14.88 27.87 -5.40
N ALA A 605 13.96 27.22 -4.69
CA ALA A 605 13.49 25.89 -5.06
C ALA A 605 12.96 25.91 -6.51
N PRO A 606 13.18 24.85 -7.30
CA PRO A 606 12.58 24.74 -8.63
C PRO A 606 11.07 24.91 -8.57
N GLU A 607 10.52 25.68 -9.51
CA GLU A 607 9.08 25.79 -9.68
C GLU A 607 8.53 24.48 -10.22
N GLN A 608 7.41 24.02 -9.65
CA GLN A 608 6.73 22.82 -10.15
C GLN A 608 6.02 23.16 -11.46
N THR A 609 6.34 22.44 -12.53
CA THR A 609 5.66 22.58 -13.82
C THR A 609 4.15 22.32 -13.68
N VAL A 610 3.36 23.25 -14.19
CA VAL A 610 1.89 23.17 -14.17
C VAL A 610 1.40 22.27 -15.30
N GLY A 611 0.25 21.62 -15.14
CA GLY A 611 -0.29 20.71 -16.17
C GLY A 611 -0.53 21.39 -17.51
N SER A 612 -0.95 22.66 -17.51
CA SER A 612 -1.13 23.48 -18.72
C SER A 612 0.17 23.73 -19.47
N GLU A 613 1.28 23.94 -18.76
CA GLU A 613 2.60 24.13 -19.36
C GLU A 613 3.09 22.83 -20.01
N ILE A 614 2.87 21.71 -19.34
CA ILE A 614 3.17 20.38 -19.90
C ILE A 614 2.36 20.15 -21.18
N LEU A 615 1.06 20.44 -21.19
CA LEU A 615 0.25 20.31 -22.39
C LEU A 615 0.72 21.22 -23.53
N PHE A 616 1.14 22.44 -23.20
CA PHE A 616 1.71 23.36 -24.19
C PHE A 616 3.02 22.81 -24.78
N MET A 617 3.94 22.31 -23.95
CA MET A 617 5.18 21.67 -24.40
C MET A 617 4.94 20.44 -25.29
N LEU A 618 3.88 19.68 -25.01
CA LEU A 618 3.59 18.43 -25.72
C LEU A 618 2.75 18.60 -26.99
N LYS A 619 2.25 19.81 -27.28
CA LYS A 619 1.23 20.04 -28.32
C LYS A 619 1.69 19.61 -29.72
N ASP A 620 2.95 19.85 -30.04
CA ASP A 620 3.52 19.63 -31.38
C ASP A 620 4.40 18.37 -31.46
N ILE A 621 4.38 17.52 -30.43
CA ILE A 621 5.17 16.28 -30.38
C ILE A 621 4.31 15.09 -30.78
N ASN A 622 4.71 14.42 -31.86
CA ASN A 622 4.08 13.18 -32.28
C ASN A 622 4.72 11.97 -31.58
N PHE A 623 3.91 11.25 -30.82
CA PHE A 623 4.32 10.01 -30.17
C PHE A 623 3.75 8.81 -30.91
N SER A 624 4.62 7.83 -31.18
CA SER A 624 4.22 6.57 -31.80
C SER A 624 4.30 5.45 -30.79
N TYR A 625 3.22 4.70 -30.64
CA TYR A 625 3.15 3.58 -29.70
C TYR A 625 3.44 2.24 -30.39
N GLY A 626 3.90 1.30 -29.57
CA GLY A 626 4.13 -0.08 -29.95
C GLY A 626 5.56 -0.42 -30.33
N LYS A 627 5.89 -1.69 -30.13
CA LYS A 627 7.25 -2.24 -30.17
C LYS A 627 7.88 -2.36 -31.56
N MET A 628 7.22 -1.89 -32.62
CA MET A 628 7.77 -1.87 -33.99
C MET A 628 8.70 -0.68 -34.25
N ASN A 629 8.59 0.39 -33.45
CA ASN A 629 9.40 1.59 -33.62
C ASN A 629 10.66 1.58 -32.75
N GLN A 630 10.94 0.48 -32.05
CA GLN A 630 12.28 0.25 -31.56
C GLN A 630 13.11 -0.17 -32.77
N PRO A 631 14.08 0.63 -33.25
CA PRO A 631 15.08 0.09 -34.16
C PRO A 631 15.60 -1.20 -33.54
N PRO A 632 15.98 -2.22 -34.35
CA PRO A 632 16.64 -3.37 -33.79
C PRO A 632 17.75 -2.85 -32.88
N ILE A 633 18.00 -3.53 -31.77
CA ILE A 633 19.25 -3.35 -31.04
C ILE A 633 20.39 -3.91 -31.94
N THR A 634 20.51 -3.43 -33.18
CA THR A 634 21.81 -3.13 -33.75
C THR A 634 22.42 -2.18 -32.75
N GLN A 635 23.31 -2.71 -31.90
CA GLN A 635 24.43 -2.00 -31.30
C GLN A 635 24.39 -0.51 -31.66
N THR A 636 23.50 0.27 -31.04
CA THR A 636 23.46 1.71 -31.24
C THR A 636 24.79 2.10 -30.69
N ARG A 637 25.70 2.44 -31.62
CA ARG A 637 27.12 2.70 -31.44
C ARG A 637 27.51 2.50 -29.98
N ARG A 638 28.28 1.44 -29.71
CA ARG A 638 29.40 1.65 -28.78
C ARG A 638 30.10 2.91 -29.31
N ARG A 639 29.67 4.11 -28.86
CA ARG A 639 30.62 5.19 -28.65
C ARG A 639 31.60 4.50 -27.72
N SER A 640 32.75 4.15 -28.27
CA SER A 640 33.92 3.83 -27.48
C SER A 640 33.89 4.79 -26.31
N ARG A 641 33.93 4.23 -25.11
CA ARG A 641 33.82 4.97 -23.86
C ARG A 641 35.10 5.77 -23.58
N ASP A 642 35.91 6.00 -24.62
CA ASP A 642 37.34 6.27 -24.53
C ASP A 642 37.78 7.45 -25.41
N GLU A 643 36.89 8.17 -26.09
CA GLU A 643 37.30 9.36 -26.86
C GLU A 643 36.39 10.57 -26.59
N PHE A 644 36.96 11.50 -25.84
CA PHE A 644 36.77 12.96 -25.86
C PHE A 644 35.35 13.51 -25.57
N ASP A 645 35.10 13.81 -24.30
CA ASP A 645 34.43 15.08 -23.92
C ASP A 645 35.52 15.96 -23.26
N ASP A 646 36.49 16.41 -24.06
CA ASP A 646 37.33 17.56 -23.70
C ASP A 646 36.51 18.83 -24.01
N GLU A 647 36.43 19.69 -23.01
CA GLU A 647 36.38 21.15 -23.15
C GLU A 647 35.46 21.72 -24.27
N SER A 648 34.15 21.61 -24.09
CA SER A 648 33.23 22.72 -24.41
C SER A 648 31.90 22.54 -23.68
N ASP A 649 31.71 23.33 -22.63
CA ASP A 649 30.46 23.48 -21.86
C ASP A 649 29.36 24.23 -22.66
N GLU A 650 29.27 24.02 -23.97
CA GLU A 650 28.27 24.66 -24.86
C GLU A 650 27.84 23.70 -25.98
N GLU A 651 27.23 22.56 -25.65
CA GLU A 651 26.41 21.80 -26.61
C GLU A 651 24.99 21.68 -26.04
N ASP A 652 24.09 22.48 -26.62
CA ASP A 652 22.63 22.54 -26.52
C ASP A 652 21.99 21.84 -25.31
N ASP A 653 21.52 22.63 -24.34
CA ASP A 653 20.54 22.16 -23.36
C ASP A 653 19.36 21.58 -24.14
N PRO A 654 19.12 20.26 -24.13
CA PRO A 654 18.11 19.65 -24.96
C PRO A 654 16.78 20.32 -24.65
N ASN A 655 16.06 20.71 -25.70
CA ASN A 655 14.73 21.29 -25.55
C ASN A 655 13.91 20.40 -24.60
N GLU A 656 13.32 20.97 -23.56
CA GLU A 656 12.59 20.23 -22.51
C GLU A 656 11.52 19.29 -23.10
N ALA A 657 10.98 19.65 -24.27
CA ALA A 657 10.13 18.82 -25.11
C ALA A 657 10.73 17.43 -25.45
N GLU A 658 12.04 17.34 -25.72
CA GLU A 658 12.74 16.10 -26.10
C GLU A 658 12.92 15.10 -24.93
N LEU A 659 12.74 15.59 -23.70
CA LEU A 659 12.79 14.77 -22.48
C LEU A 659 11.52 13.92 -22.30
N TRP A 660 10.40 14.38 -22.86
CA TRP A 660 9.13 13.65 -22.85
C TRP A 660 9.15 12.50 -23.86
N LYS A 661 8.74 11.32 -23.42
CA LYS A 661 8.67 10.11 -24.26
C LYS A 661 7.27 9.79 -24.76
N LYS A 662 6.26 10.41 -24.16
CA LYS A 662 4.85 10.32 -24.56
C LYS A 662 4.04 11.45 -23.93
N ARG A 663 2.84 11.68 -24.47
CA ARG A 663 1.77 12.39 -23.77
C ARG A 663 1.00 11.38 -22.94
N SER A 664 0.99 11.56 -21.63
CA SER A 664 0.26 10.68 -20.72
C SER A 664 -1.25 10.68 -21.03
N ILE A 665 -1.85 9.51 -21.16
CA ILE A 665 -3.30 9.36 -21.38
C ILE A 665 -4.17 10.01 -20.30
N PHE A 666 -3.64 10.21 -19.09
CA PHE A 666 -4.38 10.87 -18.02
C PHE A 666 -4.77 12.32 -18.37
N PHE A 667 -4.05 12.97 -19.29
CA PHE A 667 -4.43 14.29 -19.80
C PHE A 667 -5.70 14.30 -20.67
N GLU A 668 -6.28 13.14 -20.99
CA GLU A 668 -7.63 13.06 -21.54
C GLU A 668 -8.72 13.28 -20.49
N LEU A 669 -8.39 13.18 -19.21
CA LEU A 669 -9.33 13.50 -18.13
C LEU A 669 -9.45 15.02 -17.98
N PRO A 670 -10.67 15.57 -17.94
CA PRO A 670 -10.89 17.02 -18.03
C PRO A 670 -10.34 17.82 -16.84
N TYR A 671 -10.04 17.15 -15.73
CA TYR A 671 -9.52 17.77 -14.51
C TYR A 671 -8.01 17.55 -14.30
N TRP A 672 -7.37 16.65 -15.05
CA TRP A 672 -6.00 16.21 -14.74
C TRP A 672 -4.95 17.31 -14.87
N GLU A 673 -5.12 18.23 -15.83
CA GLU A 673 -4.22 19.37 -16.01
C GLU A 673 -4.21 20.32 -14.80
N HIS A 674 -5.28 20.31 -14.01
CA HIS A 674 -5.45 21.18 -12.84
C HIS A 674 -4.96 20.53 -11.53
N ASN A 675 -4.60 19.25 -11.55
CA ASN A 675 -4.02 18.59 -10.39
C ASN A 675 -2.62 19.14 -10.15
N ILE A 676 -2.40 19.75 -8.98
CA ILE A 676 -1.07 20.26 -8.58
C ILE A 676 -0.06 19.12 -8.38
N LEU A 677 -0.56 17.92 -8.07
CA LEU A 677 0.23 16.72 -7.84
C LEU A 677 -0.36 15.57 -8.66
N ARG A 678 0.27 15.23 -9.79
CA ARG A 678 -0.22 14.21 -10.75
C ARG A 678 0.38 12.83 -10.48
N HIS A 679 1.66 12.81 -10.18
CA HIS A 679 2.41 11.57 -9.97
C HIS A 679 3.27 11.69 -8.72
N ASN A 680 3.12 10.71 -7.83
CA ASN A 680 3.84 10.53 -6.60
C ASN A 680 4.82 9.37 -6.71
N LEU A 681 5.93 9.50 -6.01
CA LEU A 681 6.88 8.42 -5.86
C LEU A 681 6.48 7.52 -4.68
N ASP A 682 6.65 6.22 -4.86
CA ASP A 682 6.49 5.24 -3.78
C ASP A 682 7.63 5.43 -2.76
N VAL A 683 7.27 6.05 -1.64
CA VAL A 683 8.17 6.37 -0.55
C VAL A 683 8.75 5.09 0.07
N MET A 684 7.98 4.01 0.18
CA MET A 684 8.46 2.78 0.81
C MET A 684 9.64 2.18 0.04
N HIS A 685 9.55 2.13 -1.29
CA HIS A 685 10.64 1.63 -2.13
C HIS A 685 11.88 2.53 -2.04
N ILE A 686 11.67 3.85 -2.00
CA ILE A 686 12.76 4.82 -1.85
C ILE A 686 13.44 4.68 -0.48
N GLU A 687 12.68 4.66 0.60
CA GLU A 687 13.16 4.52 1.97
C GLU A 687 13.97 3.26 2.14
N LYS A 688 13.43 2.12 1.71
CA LYS A 688 14.16 0.85 1.76
C LYS A 688 15.52 0.97 1.08
N ASN A 689 15.55 1.49 -0.14
CA ASN A 689 16.79 1.64 -0.89
C ASN A 689 17.76 2.62 -0.21
N VAL A 690 17.27 3.74 0.33
CA VAL A 690 18.08 4.73 1.06
C VAL A 690 18.66 4.11 2.34
N CYS A 691 17.82 3.46 3.15
CA CYS A 691 18.22 2.77 4.38
C CYS A 691 19.27 1.68 4.11
N GLU A 692 19.03 0.81 3.12
CA GLU A 692 20.01 -0.22 2.72
C GLU A 692 21.36 0.39 2.33
N ASN A 693 21.35 1.50 1.57
CA ASN A 693 22.56 2.19 1.16
C ASN A 693 23.29 2.84 2.35
N ILE A 694 22.56 3.46 3.28
CA ILE A 694 23.13 4.09 4.49
C ILE A 694 23.76 3.02 5.38
N ILE A 695 23.01 1.96 5.72
CA ILE A 695 23.49 0.87 6.57
C ILE A 695 24.71 0.18 5.94
N GLY A 696 24.62 -0.14 4.64
CA GLY A 696 25.74 -0.73 3.91
C GLY A 696 27.01 0.13 3.91
N THR A 697 26.85 1.45 3.94
CA THR A 697 27.97 2.42 3.97
C THR A 697 28.56 2.56 5.37
N ILE A 698 27.74 2.79 6.40
CA ILE A 698 28.19 2.98 7.79
C ILE A 698 28.87 1.70 8.33
N LEU A 699 28.31 0.53 8.03
CA LEU A 699 28.90 -0.75 8.43
C LEU A 699 30.08 -1.17 7.55
N ASN A 700 30.39 -0.40 6.49
CA ASN A 700 31.41 -0.72 5.49
C ASN A 700 31.28 -2.17 4.96
N VAL A 701 30.07 -2.54 4.55
CA VAL A 701 29.78 -3.87 4.02
C VAL A 701 30.34 -3.97 2.61
N ASP A 702 31.16 -5.00 2.38
CA ASP A 702 31.83 -5.17 1.10
C ASP A 702 30.84 -5.31 -0.05
N GLY A 703 31.11 -4.61 -1.15
CA GLY A 703 30.20 -4.50 -2.31
C GLY A 703 28.92 -3.68 -2.10
N LYS A 704 28.58 -3.24 -0.88
CA LYS A 704 27.37 -2.43 -0.60
C LYS A 704 27.67 -1.00 -0.18
N SER A 705 28.86 -0.75 0.40
CA SER A 705 29.28 0.59 0.80
C SER A 705 29.31 1.57 -0.38
N LYS A 706 28.69 2.74 -0.19
CA LYS A 706 28.82 3.87 -1.12
C LYS A 706 30.07 4.70 -0.90
N ASP A 707 30.79 4.44 0.19
CA ASP A 707 32.11 5.00 0.48
C ASP A 707 33.20 4.03 -0.01
N ASN A 708 33.61 4.20 -1.26
CA ASN A 708 34.59 3.35 -1.94
C ASN A 708 35.61 4.15 -2.75
N LEU A 709 36.67 3.50 -3.24
CA LEU A 709 37.76 4.18 -3.96
C LEU A 709 37.27 5.06 -5.12
N LYS A 710 36.29 4.59 -5.91
CA LYS A 710 35.73 5.37 -7.03
C LYS A 710 35.08 6.66 -6.53
N SER A 711 34.23 6.56 -5.50
CA SER A 711 33.61 7.75 -4.89
C SER A 711 34.64 8.72 -4.29
N ARG A 712 35.76 8.22 -3.74
CA ARG A 712 36.82 9.06 -3.18
C ARG A 712 37.66 9.75 -4.26
N LEU A 713 37.88 9.10 -5.39
CA LEU A 713 38.49 9.73 -6.57
C LEU A 713 37.57 10.79 -7.17
N ASP A 714 36.26 10.55 -7.20
CA ASP A 714 35.30 11.58 -7.62
C ASP A 714 35.37 12.84 -6.72
N LEU A 715 35.62 12.68 -5.40
CA LEU A 715 35.84 13.83 -4.51
C LEU A 715 37.13 14.62 -4.86
N VAL A 716 38.18 13.93 -5.33
CA VAL A 716 39.43 14.55 -5.81
C VAL A 716 39.13 15.39 -7.06
N ASP A 717 38.43 14.80 -8.03
CA ASP A 717 38.05 15.47 -9.28
C ASP A 717 37.15 16.67 -9.03
N MET A 718 36.22 16.55 -8.07
CA MET A 718 35.36 17.64 -7.63
C MET A 718 36.09 18.69 -6.77
N ARG A 719 37.33 18.43 -6.36
CA ARG A 719 38.15 19.30 -5.49
C ARG A 719 37.50 19.64 -4.14
N ILE A 720 36.67 18.73 -3.62
CA ILE A 720 36.00 18.85 -2.32
C ILE A 720 36.53 17.80 -1.35
N ARG A 721 36.32 18.00 -0.04
CA ARG A 721 36.62 17.00 1.01
C ARG A 721 38.04 16.42 0.93
N ARG A 722 39.05 17.31 0.93
CA ARG A 722 40.48 16.93 0.87
C ARG A 722 40.89 15.96 1.98
N ASP A 723 40.23 16.06 3.13
CA ASP A 723 40.34 15.15 4.27
C ASP A 723 40.06 13.68 3.91
N LEU A 724 39.23 13.44 2.89
CA LEU A 724 38.80 12.12 2.44
C LEU A 724 39.57 11.59 1.23
N HIS A 725 40.50 12.36 0.64
CA HIS A 725 41.19 11.95 -0.58
C HIS A 725 42.03 10.67 -0.36
N PRO A 726 42.05 9.72 -1.34
CA PRO A 726 42.87 8.52 -1.23
C PRO A 726 44.36 8.83 -1.08
N GLN A 727 45.04 8.13 -0.19
CA GLN A 727 46.50 8.25 0.00
C GLN A 727 47.20 7.09 -0.70
N VAL A 728 48.15 7.38 -1.58
CA VAL A 728 48.96 6.35 -2.25
C VAL A 728 50.05 5.90 -1.27
N LEU A 729 50.05 4.62 -0.93
CA LEU A 729 51.08 3.99 -0.11
C LEU A 729 52.32 3.67 -0.97
N PRO A 730 53.51 3.49 -0.35
CA PRO A 730 54.74 3.17 -1.09
C PRO A 730 54.66 1.89 -1.94
N ASN A 731 53.72 0.99 -1.63
CA ASN A 731 53.46 -0.25 -2.38
C ASN A 731 52.47 -0.05 -3.56
N GLY A 732 52.12 1.18 -3.90
CA GLY A 732 51.17 1.52 -4.96
C GLY A 732 49.69 1.26 -4.61
N LYS A 733 49.38 0.79 -3.39
CA LYS A 733 47.99 0.60 -2.95
C LYS A 733 47.41 1.90 -2.39
N TYR A 734 46.10 2.07 -2.54
CA TYR A 734 45.38 3.20 -1.94
C TYR A 734 44.99 2.88 -0.49
N ARG A 735 45.25 3.82 0.42
CA ARG A 735 44.65 3.90 1.74
C ARG A 735 43.54 4.95 1.71
N LEU A 736 42.34 4.58 2.14
CA LEU A 736 41.22 5.52 2.28
C LEU A 736 41.22 6.07 3.72
N PRO A 737 41.29 7.40 3.91
CA PRO A 737 41.11 7.99 5.23
C PRO A 737 39.71 7.66 5.80
N PRO A 738 39.59 7.35 7.10
CA PRO A 738 38.29 7.08 7.71
C PRO A 738 37.38 8.31 7.56
N SER A 739 36.14 8.08 7.15
CA SER A 739 35.11 9.11 7.10
C SER A 739 34.53 9.36 8.50
N ILE A 740 33.86 10.50 8.67
CA ILE A 740 33.22 10.88 9.95
C ILE A 740 32.18 9.87 10.44
N PHE A 741 31.63 9.05 9.53
CA PHE A 741 30.62 8.03 9.81
C PHE A 741 31.20 6.61 9.84
N SER A 742 32.53 6.46 9.78
CA SER A 742 33.19 5.15 9.87
C SER A 742 33.12 4.62 11.30
N MET A 743 32.40 3.52 11.51
CA MET A 743 32.34 2.85 12.81
C MET A 743 33.53 1.92 13.04
N SER A 744 34.07 1.96 14.26
CA SER A 744 34.97 0.93 14.80
C SER A 744 34.24 -0.41 14.95
N LYS A 745 35.00 -1.50 15.11
CA LYS A 745 34.41 -2.83 15.30
C LYS A 745 33.45 -2.89 16.50
N LYS A 746 33.82 -2.24 17.60
CA LYS A 746 33.01 -2.17 18.83
C LYS A 746 31.72 -1.38 18.61
N GLU A 747 31.78 -0.26 17.89
CA GLU A 747 30.58 0.52 17.55
C GLU A 747 29.64 -0.25 16.62
N LYS A 748 30.18 -1.01 15.66
CA LYS A 748 29.37 -1.91 14.81
C LYS A 748 28.68 -3.00 15.63
N GLU A 749 29.38 -3.61 16.58
CA GLU A 749 28.79 -4.61 17.49
C GLU A 749 27.65 -3.99 18.32
N VAL A 750 27.85 -2.81 18.88
CA VAL A 750 26.81 -2.08 19.63
C VAL A 750 25.62 -1.74 18.73
N PHE A 751 25.87 -1.20 17.53
CA PHE A 751 24.81 -0.87 16.58
C PHE A 751 23.98 -2.11 16.19
N CYS A 752 24.64 -3.22 15.88
CA CYS A 752 23.95 -4.48 15.57
C CYS A 752 23.19 -5.04 16.77
N MET A 753 23.71 -4.90 18.00
CA MET A 753 22.98 -5.30 19.22
C MET A 753 21.71 -4.46 19.42
N VAL A 754 21.79 -3.14 19.23
CA VAL A 754 20.61 -2.25 19.30
C VAL A 754 19.56 -2.68 18.28
N LEU A 755 19.95 -2.95 17.03
CA LEU A 755 19.02 -3.41 15.99
C LEU A 755 18.42 -4.79 16.29
N LYS A 756 19.17 -5.67 16.96
CA LYS A 756 18.68 -7.00 17.35
C LYS A 756 17.70 -6.94 18.51
N ASP A 757 17.95 -6.05 19.47
CA ASP A 757 17.20 -5.97 20.72
C ASP A 757 16.00 -5.01 20.63
N ILE A 758 15.89 -4.23 19.56
CA ILE A 758 14.78 -3.31 19.36
C ILE A 758 13.46 -4.08 19.26
N LYS A 759 12.51 -3.68 20.10
CA LYS A 759 11.12 -4.16 20.04
C LYS A 759 10.26 -2.97 19.67
N VAL A 760 9.61 -3.07 18.51
CA VAL A 760 8.65 -2.08 18.05
C VAL A 760 7.23 -2.65 18.17
N PRO A 761 6.19 -1.80 18.27
CA PRO A 761 4.80 -2.25 18.14
C PRO A 761 4.59 -3.07 16.86
N ASP A 762 3.58 -3.93 16.87
CA ASP A 762 3.24 -4.70 15.67
C ASP A 762 2.92 -3.73 14.51
N ALA A 763 3.29 -4.10 13.28
CA ALA A 763 3.18 -3.25 12.08
C ALA A 763 4.09 -1.98 12.01
N TYR A 764 4.91 -1.68 13.02
CA TYR A 764 5.77 -0.47 13.03
C TYR A 764 7.12 -0.64 12.30
N ALA A 765 7.55 -1.87 12.03
CA ALA A 765 8.73 -2.14 11.21
C ALA A 765 8.54 -3.40 10.38
N SER A 766 8.82 -3.30 9.08
CA SER A 766 8.89 -4.48 8.21
C SER A 766 10.29 -5.07 8.27
N ASN A 767 10.41 -6.31 8.78
CA ASN A 767 11.55 -7.19 8.55
C ASN A 767 12.89 -6.74 9.20
N ILE A 768 12.85 -6.44 10.51
CA ILE A 768 14.04 -6.36 11.39
C ILE A 768 14.24 -7.71 12.09
N SER A 769 14.43 -8.79 11.31
CA SER A 769 14.63 -10.15 11.84
C SER A 769 15.95 -10.77 11.42
#